data_AF-A0A9Q4AEA7-F1
#
_entry.id   AF-A0A9Q4AEA7-F1
#
_cell.length_a   1.000
_cell.length_b   1.000
_cell.length_c   1.000
_cell.angle_alpha   90.00
_cell.angle_beta   90.00
_cell.angle_gamma   90.00
#
_symmetry.space_group_name_H-M   'P 1'
#
loop_
_entity.id
_entity.type
_entity.pdbx_description
1 polymer ?
#
loop_
_entity_poly.entity_id
_entity_poly.type
_entity_poly.pdbx_seq_one_letter_code
_entity_poly.pdbx_strand_id
1 'polypeptide(L)'
;MDRISGVHLYVNIKNLMDIINKEEEKDDDLKRTLHRLQTYFVGHTKLIKKYSGIVEKYTGSRSHILLKNEDDNISCNEILEIAVACFVFNNNIFNKLTKYSKYPKFSIHAGIDYGDYFEYDIDDGVNESEFTTIGRVANNSAKIQSYAPKNYIYITKKFYEKLDNEFQEVFVELTEDEKKEFNDKIRSKIFYKAHYNEIFDKDKMVEIEEGLSDVKERVEKESNDFNILDIKFESCTKKISFEGLSLKGRNKKLENAGVICADIRGFTKLFYENDKNLDDLSEVMEDIYHIMGVAVLDSGGTKVQYQGDRIIAIYNDFSDAENYIIRMLKAAFKLNEKIQNLNEEEKIKERLNNRKITIGIGCSSGKVIATRLGMNGNKDNIVLSDCYKKANKCEDIYADSNEIVIGKELKDIIDSKAGESEIPEFLALQELFTAISTNGYYVTTATLDEFNELVEQKKELKNSAEELFISDEISSHEKQISNIGLKPWGDKTNNQMLKTHNINDSLIINDFDSDYNFSRYLTLVKNDFNIVKKFFPLLKLTILPTIKPKEIFITGKLIPYEVFKKCNSDSDINRYSIYILATYPSNFNDENIYVEDMYKKIDWSKIPYEHQHLGSYRNKEILCTHHERGEINSISKSERTIAILFSAWKLYIQYKEFQKTNKWTLKGLPHGHIEAIEKLKLAGSYYKR
;
A
#
# COMPACT_ATOMS: atom_id res chain seq x y z
N MET A 1 22.41 24.94 -22.02
CA MET A 1 21.19 25.59 -21.54
C MET A 1 21.59 26.98 -21.09
N ASP A 2 20.77 28.01 -21.34
CA ASP A 2 21.11 29.37 -20.90
C ASP A 2 20.52 29.62 -19.52
N ARG A 3 21.36 30.08 -18.58
CA ARG A 3 20.95 30.33 -17.19
C ARG A 3 20.07 31.56 -17.16
N ILE A 4 18.84 31.42 -16.70
CA ILE A 4 17.86 32.51 -16.64
C ILE A 4 17.65 32.91 -15.19
N SER A 5 17.58 34.21 -14.92
CA SER A 5 17.09 34.74 -13.65
C SER A 5 15.65 35.19 -13.81
N GLY A 6 14.78 34.83 -12.88
CA GLY A 6 13.38 35.25 -12.92
C GLY A 6 12.58 34.83 -11.71
N VAL A 7 11.27 34.95 -11.84
CA VAL A 7 10.32 34.67 -10.75
C VAL A 7 9.46 33.46 -11.08
N HIS A 8 9.32 32.60 -10.08
CA HIS A 8 8.37 31.50 -10.11
C HIS A 8 7.21 31.84 -9.19
N LEU A 9 6.03 32.01 -9.78
CA LEU A 9 4.79 32.24 -9.06
C LEU A 9 3.97 30.95 -9.10
N TYR A 10 3.66 30.41 -7.92
CA TYR A 10 2.73 29.31 -7.79
C TYR A 10 1.41 29.82 -7.26
N VAL A 11 0.31 29.44 -7.91
CA VAL A 11 -1.05 29.72 -7.47
C VAL A 11 -1.83 28.42 -7.44
N ASN A 12 -2.58 28.16 -6.37
CA ASN A 12 -3.37 26.93 -6.25
C ASN A 12 -4.77 27.20 -5.72
N ILE A 13 -5.74 26.37 -6.07
CA ILE A 13 -7.07 26.37 -5.44
C ILE A 13 -7.00 25.53 -4.16
N LYS A 14 -6.77 26.17 -3.01
CA LYS A 14 -6.49 25.51 -1.72
C LYS A 14 -7.62 24.56 -1.28
N ASN A 15 -8.87 24.88 -1.60
CA ASN A 15 -10.05 24.12 -1.20
C ASN A 15 -10.58 23.16 -2.29
N LEU A 16 -9.81 22.85 -3.33
CA LEU A 16 -10.29 21.97 -4.41
C LEU A 16 -10.70 20.58 -3.88
N MET A 17 -9.89 19.97 -3.01
CA MET A 17 -10.21 18.63 -2.50
C MET A 17 -11.49 18.60 -1.68
N ASP A 18 -11.75 19.63 -0.88
CA ASP A 18 -13.01 19.73 -0.13
C ASP A 18 -14.22 19.85 -1.06
N ILE A 19 -14.03 20.43 -2.24
CA ILE A 19 -15.06 20.56 -3.29
C ILE A 19 -15.28 19.22 -3.98
N ILE A 20 -14.19 18.54 -4.37
CA ILE A 20 -14.21 17.21 -5.01
C ILE A 20 -14.95 16.22 -4.10
N ASN A 21 -14.54 16.10 -2.83
CA ASN A 21 -15.14 15.14 -1.91
C ASN A 21 -16.65 15.38 -1.72
N LYS A 22 -17.07 16.65 -1.60
CA LYS A 22 -18.49 17.03 -1.47
C LYS A 22 -19.31 16.81 -2.73
N GLU A 23 -18.68 16.82 -3.91
CA GLU A 23 -19.34 16.54 -5.18
C GLU A 23 -19.44 15.03 -5.41
N GLU A 24 -18.39 14.27 -5.09
CA GLU A 24 -18.41 12.80 -5.13
C GLU A 24 -19.49 12.20 -4.22
N GLU A 25 -19.68 12.76 -3.02
CA GLU A 25 -20.78 12.38 -2.12
C GLU A 25 -22.18 12.59 -2.72
N LYS A 26 -22.34 13.45 -3.75
CA LYS A 26 -23.64 13.83 -4.31
C LYS A 26 -24.00 13.11 -5.60
N ASP A 27 -23.11 13.08 -6.60
CA ASP A 27 -23.41 12.49 -7.92
C ASP A 27 -22.26 11.67 -8.53
N ASP A 28 -21.14 11.51 -7.82
CA ASP A 28 -19.98 10.67 -8.16
C ASP A 28 -19.33 10.92 -9.54
N ASP A 29 -19.72 11.97 -10.27
CA ASP A 29 -19.29 12.19 -11.66
C ASP A 29 -18.33 13.38 -11.85
N LEU A 30 -18.16 14.26 -10.85
CA LEU A 30 -17.21 15.39 -10.84
C LEU A 30 -17.29 16.32 -12.06
N LYS A 31 -18.37 16.24 -12.85
CA LYS A 31 -18.52 17.01 -14.09
C LYS A 31 -18.50 18.50 -13.84
N ARG A 32 -19.06 18.94 -12.70
CA ARG A 32 -19.14 20.37 -12.36
C ARG A 32 -17.76 20.88 -11.99
N THR A 33 -17.01 20.12 -11.19
CA THR A 33 -15.61 20.46 -10.88
C THR A 33 -14.76 20.52 -12.14
N LEU A 34 -14.84 19.54 -13.04
CA LEU A 34 -14.09 19.55 -14.31
C LEU A 34 -14.43 20.76 -15.19
N HIS A 35 -15.72 21.06 -15.34
CA HIS A 35 -16.15 22.22 -16.12
C HIS A 35 -15.65 23.55 -15.52
N ARG A 36 -15.67 23.66 -14.19
CA ARG A 36 -15.16 24.84 -13.47
C ARG A 36 -13.64 24.97 -13.60
N LEU A 37 -12.89 23.88 -13.50
CA LEU A 37 -11.45 23.86 -13.69
C LEU A 37 -11.06 24.24 -15.12
N GLN A 38 -11.73 23.70 -16.15
CA GLN A 38 -11.51 24.11 -17.54
C GLN A 38 -11.70 25.62 -17.72
N THR A 39 -12.82 26.14 -17.21
CA THR A 39 -13.16 27.57 -17.33
C THR A 39 -12.14 28.43 -16.58
N TYR A 40 -11.73 27.98 -15.39
CA TYR A 40 -10.70 28.64 -14.59
C TYR A 40 -9.35 28.66 -15.32
N PHE A 41 -8.88 27.52 -15.86
CA PHE A 41 -7.59 27.44 -16.56
C PHE A 41 -7.57 28.28 -17.83
N VAL A 42 -8.66 28.32 -18.60
CA VAL A 42 -8.74 29.18 -19.78
C VAL A 42 -8.62 30.66 -19.40
N GLY A 43 -9.35 31.09 -18.37
CA GLY A 43 -9.28 32.46 -17.86
C GLY A 43 -7.94 32.84 -17.27
N HIS A 44 -7.42 31.98 -16.40
CA HIS A 44 -6.15 32.17 -15.73
C HIS A 44 -4.99 32.20 -16.73
N THR A 45 -4.94 31.28 -17.70
CA THR A 45 -3.91 31.31 -18.75
C THR A 45 -4.01 32.57 -19.60
N LYS A 46 -5.22 33.05 -19.91
CA LYS A 46 -5.40 34.31 -20.63
C LYS A 46 -4.89 35.51 -19.82
N LEU A 47 -5.18 35.54 -18.52
CA LEU A 47 -4.66 36.56 -17.60
C LEU A 47 -3.13 36.56 -17.60
N ILE A 48 -2.50 35.40 -17.42
CA ILE A 48 -1.04 35.31 -17.33
C ILE A 48 -0.38 35.74 -18.66
N LYS A 49 -0.93 35.34 -19.81
CA LYS A 49 -0.45 35.78 -21.13
C LYS A 49 -0.59 37.29 -21.37
N LYS A 50 -1.59 37.94 -20.75
CA LYS A 50 -1.78 39.40 -20.85
C LYS A 50 -0.60 40.16 -20.25
N TYR A 51 0.03 39.60 -19.22
CA TYR A 51 1.21 40.14 -18.55
C TYR A 51 2.52 39.51 -19.05
N SER A 52 2.53 38.95 -20.26
CA SER A 52 3.71 38.28 -20.84
C SER A 52 4.27 37.12 -20.02
N GLY A 53 3.49 36.60 -19.07
CA GLY A 53 3.87 35.43 -18.29
C GLY A 53 3.58 34.13 -19.03
N ILE A 54 4.26 33.07 -18.59
CA ILE A 54 4.09 31.73 -19.14
C ILE A 54 3.48 30.86 -18.03
N VAL A 55 2.35 30.23 -18.30
CA VAL A 55 1.90 29.10 -17.46
C VAL A 55 2.67 27.88 -17.92
N GLU A 56 3.62 27.42 -17.11
CA GLU A 56 4.42 26.23 -17.39
C GLU A 56 3.51 25.00 -17.46
N LYS A 57 2.69 24.79 -16.42
CA LYS A 57 1.71 23.70 -16.35
C LYS A 57 0.67 23.88 -15.25
N TYR A 58 -0.45 23.18 -15.39
CA TYR A 58 -1.43 22.93 -14.33
C TYR A 58 -1.27 21.51 -13.76
N THR A 59 -0.96 21.45 -12.46
CA THR A 59 -0.94 20.23 -11.66
C THR A 59 -2.17 20.17 -10.76
N GLY A 60 -3.15 19.33 -11.09
CA GLY A 60 -4.40 19.28 -10.34
C GLY A 60 -5.13 20.64 -10.43
N SER A 61 -5.02 21.49 -9.41
CA SER A 61 -5.45 22.91 -9.44
C SER A 61 -4.33 23.94 -9.31
N ARG A 62 -3.09 23.49 -9.20
CA ARG A 62 -1.91 24.33 -8.98
C ARG A 62 -1.33 24.72 -10.33
N SER A 63 -1.31 26.01 -10.62
CA SER A 63 -0.57 26.60 -11.74
C SER A 63 0.84 26.97 -11.31
N HIS A 64 1.81 26.60 -12.13
CA HIS A 64 3.18 27.11 -12.07
C HIS A 64 3.34 28.16 -13.17
N ILE A 65 3.65 29.38 -12.77
CA ILE A 65 3.83 30.53 -13.66
C ILE A 65 5.29 30.95 -13.64
N LEU A 66 5.84 31.17 -14.83
CA LEU A 66 7.17 31.70 -15.07
C LEU A 66 7.05 33.15 -15.55
N LEU A 67 7.81 34.02 -14.90
CA LEU A 67 7.93 35.43 -15.23
C LEU A 67 9.41 35.71 -15.44
N LYS A 68 9.77 35.81 -16.72
CA LYS A 68 11.14 36.04 -17.17
C LYS A 68 11.54 37.49 -16.93
N ASN A 69 12.77 37.70 -16.48
CA ASN A 69 13.38 39.02 -16.39
C ASN A 69 14.52 39.14 -17.42
N GLU A 70 14.24 38.82 -18.69
CA GLU A 70 15.26 38.75 -19.74
C GLU A 70 15.83 40.13 -20.16
N ASP A 71 15.18 41.25 -19.80
CA ASP A 71 15.56 42.61 -20.22
C ASP A 71 15.62 43.67 -19.08
N ASP A 72 15.57 43.29 -17.79
CA ASP A 72 15.34 44.23 -16.66
C ASP A 72 14.05 45.07 -16.78
N ASN A 73 13.15 44.72 -17.71
CA ASN A 73 11.95 45.50 -18.03
C ASN A 73 10.74 45.20 -17.13
N ILE A 74 10.70 44.04 -16.45
CA ILE A 74 9.59 43.70 -15.55
C ILE A 74 10.06 43.76 -14.10
N SER A 75 9.60 44.78 -13.37
CA SER A 75 9.93 44.93 -11.94
C SER A 75 9.27 43.82 -11.11
N CYS A 76 9.91 43.43 -10.00
CA CYS A 76 9.26 42.55 -9.02
C CYS A 76 7.92 43.12 -8.49
N ASN A 77 7.72 44.44 -8.58
CA ASN A 77 6.45 45.10 -8.25
C ASN A 77 5.34 44.77 -9.27
N GLU A 78 5.66 44.71 -10.57
CA GLU A 78 4.70 44.29 -11.60
C GLU A 78 4.36 42.80 -11.45
N ILE A 79 5.33 41.99 -11.03
CA ILE A 79 5.10 40.57 -10.72
C ILE A 79 4.16 40.41 -9.52
N LEU A 80 4.28 41.30 -8.53
CA LEU A 80 3.35 41.37 -7.42
C LEU A 80 1.94 41.78 -7.86
N GLU A 81 1.82 42.71 -8.83
CA GLU A 81 0.55 43.06 -9.48
C GLU A 81 -0.08 41.84 -10.18
N ILE A 82 0.69 41.04 -10.92
CA ILE A 82 0.22 39.80 -11.55
C ILE A 82 -0.30 38.81 -10.49
N ALA A 83 0.43 38.66 -9.39
CA ALA A 83 0.01 37.78 -8.30
C ALA A 83 -1.33 38.24 -7.71
N VAL A 84 -1.50 39.54 -7.44
CA VAL A 84 -2.77 40.11 -6.95
C VAL A 84 -3.89 39.99 -7.98
N ALA A 85 -3.59 40.21 -9.27
CA ALA A 85 -4.53 40.03 -10.37
C ALA A 85 -5.10 38.61 -10.41
N CYS A 86 -4.32 37.58 -10.04
CA CYS A 86 -4.82 36.21 -9.92
C CYS A 86 -5.90 36.07 -8.83
N PHE A 87 -5.77 36.78 -7.70
CA PHE A 87 -6.80 36.80 -6.64
C PHE A 87 -8.03 37.60 -7.05
N VAL A 88 -7.84 38.76 -7.70
CA VAL A 88 -8.94 39.56 -8.27
C VAL A 88 -9.71 38.73 -9.29
N PHE A 89 -9.01 38.05 -10.20
CA PHE A 89 -9.60 37.11 -11.15
C PHE A 89 -10.44 36.04 -10.45
N ASN A 90 -9.87 35.33 -9.47
CA ASN A 90 -10.59 34.27 -8.76
C ASN A 90 -11.82 34.81 -8.01
N ASN A 91 -11.67 35.88 -7.24
CA ASN A 91 -12.67 36.35 -6.29
C ASN A 91 -13.73 37.24 -6.94
N ASN A 92 -13.34 38.13 -7.85
CA ASN A 92 -14.21 39.15 -8.41
C ASN A 92 -14.77 38.77 -9.79
N ILE A 93 -14.08 37.90 -10.54
CA ILE A 93 -14.52 37.47 -11.87
C ILE A 93 -15.07 36.05 -11.82
N PHE A 94 -14.22 35.05 -11.59
CA PHE A 94 -14.59 33.64 -11.68
C PHE A 94 -15.66 33.23 -10.68
N ASN A 95 -15.47 33.55 -9.39
CA ASN A 95 -16.44 33.22 -8.33
C ASN A 95 -17.76 34.01 -8.43
N LYS A 96 -17.81 35.09 -9.22
CA LYS A 96 -19.03 35.87 -9.46
C LYS A 96 -19.80 35.43 -10.71
N LEU A 97 -19.29 34.46 -11.48
CA LEU A 97 -20.02 33.92 -12.63
C LEU A 97 -21.38 33.36 -12.20
N THR A 98 -22.46 33.86 -12.82
CA THR A 98 -23.84 33.48 -12.50
C THR A 98 -24.05 31.96 -12.57
N LYS A 99 -23.42 31.29 -13.55
CA LYS A 99 -23.48 29.83 -13.74
C LYS A 99 -22.93 29.06 -12.54
N TYR A 100 -22.01 29.64 -11.77
CA TYR A 100 -21.38 29.00 -10.62
C TYR A 100 -21.83 29.50 -9.25
N SER A 101 -22.78 30.46 -9.22
CA SER A 101 -23.28 31.10 -7.99
C SER A 101 -23.75 30.14 -6.90
N LYS A 102 -24.25 28.96 -7.26
CA LYS A 102 -24.75 27.94 -6.33
C LYS A 102 -23.67 26.98 -5.79
N TYR A 103 -22.44 27.07 -6.29
CA TYR A 103 -21.36 26.16 -5.90
C TYR A 103 -20.39 26.80 -4.90
N PRO A 104 -19.64 25.99 -4.12
CA PRO A 104 -18.62 26.50 -3.24
C PRO A 104 -17.58 27.31 -4.01
N LYS A 105 -17.28 28.53 -3.55
CA LYS A 105 -16.28 29.41 -4.16
C LYS A 105 -14.89 28.77 -4.11
N PHE A 106 -14.08 29.00 -5.15
CA PHE A 106 -12.66 28.67 -5.12
C PHE A 106 -11.94 29.67 -4.23
N SER A 107 -11.07 29.17 -3.36
CA SER A 107 -10.18 29.98 -2.52
C SER A 107 -8.75 29.67 -2.90
N ILE A 108 -8.03 30.67 -3.36
CA ILE A 108 -6.66 30.48 -3.81
C ILE A 108 -5.64 30.96 -2.77
N HIS A 109 -4.39 30.55 -2.97
CA HIS A 109 -3.22 30.96 -2.20
C HIS A 109 -2.01 30.92 -3.12
N ALA A 110 -0.98 31.71 -2.82
CA ALA A 110 0.17 31.87 -3.69
C ALA A 110 1.51 31.82 -2.97
N GLY A 111 2.55 31.45 -3.70
CA GLY A 111 3.94 31.46 -3.25
C GLY A 111 4.87 32.00 -4.34
N ILE A 112 5.81 32.85 -3.97
CA ILE A 112 6.72 33.55 -4.89
C ILE A 112 8.17 33.47 -4.40
N ASP A 113 9.08 33.15 -5.32
CA ASP A 113 10.53 33.21 -5.12
C ASP A 113 11.19 33.78 -6.37
N TYR A 114 12.35 34.39 -6.17
CA TYR A 114 13.21 34.95 -7.21
C TYR A 114 14.56 34.24 -7.20
N GLY A 115 15.03 33.83 -8.37
CA GLY A 115 16.34 33.21 -8.49
C GLY A 115 16.61 32.67 -9.87
N ASP A 116 17.68 31.88 -9.95
CA ASP A 116 18.17 31.31 -11.20
C ASP A 116 17.57 29.93 -11.45
N TYR A 117 17.33 29.64 -12.73
CA TYR A 117 16.82 28.37 -13.23
C TYR A 117 17.25 28.13 -14.68
N PHE A 118 17.10 26.89 -15.14
CA PHE A 118 17.12 26.53 -16.55
C PHE A 118 15.73 26.24 -17.06
N GLU A 119 15.50 26.63 -18.31
CA GLU A 119 14.43 26.09 -19.12
C GLU A 119 14.90 24.81 -19.79
N TYR A 120 14.06 23.78 -19.75
CA TYR A 120 14.39 22.47 -20.25
C TYR A 120 13.18 21.80 -20.88
N ASP A 121 13.35 21.26 -22.07
CA ASP A 121 12.36 20.37 -22.69
C ASP A 121 12.73 18.93 -22.35
N ILE A 122 11.95 18.30 -21.46
CA ILE A 122 12.16 16.92 -21.05
C ILE A 122 11.90 16.00 -22.24
N ASP A 123 12.97 15.48 -22.82
CA ASP A 123 12.92 14.30 -23.69
C ASP A 123 13.33 13.07 -22.86
N ASP A 124 12.34 12.26 -22.48
CA ASP A 124 12.57 10.99 -21.77
C ASP A 124 12.85 9.82 -22.74
N GLY A 125 12.90 10.09 -24.06
CA GLY A 125 13.12 9.12 -25.12
C GLY A 125 11.92 8.23 -25.44
N VAL A 126 10.77 8.46 -24.80
CA VAL A 126 9.61 7.55 -24.85
C VAL A 126 8.28 8.29 -25.06
N ASN A 127 8.08 9.41 -24.38
CA ASN A 127 6.88 10.22 -24.42
C ASN A 127 7.15 11.52 -25.20
N GLU A 128 6.07 12.26 -25.51
CA GLU A 128 6.21 13.62 -26.05
C GLU A 128 7.01 14.50 -25.08
N SER A 129 7.83 15.38 -25.67
CA SER A 129 8.68 16.31 -24.94
C SER A 129 7.83 17.22 -24.06
N GLU A 130 8.25 17.42 -22.81
CA GLU A 130 7.51 18.23 -21.84
C GLU A 130 8.39 19.36 -21.32
N PHE A 131 7.96 20.61 -21.53
CA PHE A 131 8.65 21.77 -20.99
C PHE A 131 8.60 21.78 -19.44
N THR A 132 9.73 22.11 -18.83
CA THR A 132 9.88 22.28 -17.39
C THR A 132 10.93 23.33 -17.08
N THR A 133 10.97 23.75 -15.82
CA THR A 133 12.11 24.50 -15.28
C THR A 133 12.85 23.73 -14.20
N ILE A 134 14.17 23.84 -14.19
CA ILE A 134 15.06 23.22 -13.21
C ILE A 134 15.74 24.31 -12.40
N GLY A 135 15.39 24.41 -11.12
CA GLY A 135 15.97 25.41 -10.22
C GLY A 135 15.37 25.37 -8.84
N ARG A 136 16.13 25.86 -7.86
CA ARG A 136 15.67 25.94 -6.46
C ARG A 136 14.48 26.87 -6.28
N VAL A 137 14.39 27.88 -7.14
CA VAL A 137 13.33 28.90 -7.15
C VAL A 137 11.94 28.27 -7.34
N ALA A 138 11.77 27.34 -8.28
CA ALA A 138 10.51 26.62 -8.50
C ALA A 138 10.07 25.84 -7.25
N ASN A 139 11.00 25.08 -6.67
CA ASN A 139 10.75 24.23 -5.51
C ASN A 139 10.39 25.06 -4.25
N ASN A 140 11.11 26.16 -4.01
CA ASN A 140 10.83 27.07 -2.90
C ASN A 140 9.44 27.70 -3.05
N SER A 141 9.10 28.23 -4.23
CA SER A 141 7.78 28.83 -4.50
C SER A 141 6.65 27.83 -4.28
N ALA A 142 6.76 26.61 -4.82
CA ALA A 142 5.76 25.56 -4.66
C ALA A 142 5.56 25.14 -3.19
N LYS A 143 6.67 25.05 -2.43
CA LYS A 143 6.62 24.71 -1.01
C LYS A 143 5.93 25.81 -0.20
N ILE A 144 6.41 27.05 -0.23
CA ILE A 144 5.80 28.13 0.56
C ILE A 144 4.33 28.37 0.18
N GLN A 145 4.00 28.22 -1.12
CA GLN A 145 2.61 28.27 -1.60
C GLN A 145 1.75 27.23 -0.87
N SER A 146 2.23 26.00 -0.71
CA SER A 146 1.46 24.90 -0.09
C SER A 146 1.02 25.23 1.34
N TYR A 147 1.86 25.97 2.08
CA TYR A 147 1.61 26.37 3.46
C TYR A 147 0.88 27.72 3.59
N ALA A 148 0.90 28.57 2.56
CA ALA A 148 0.19 29.86 2.56
C ALA A 148 -1.32 29.69 2.88
N PRO A 149 -1.91 30.47 3.79
CA PRO A 149 -3.35 30.45 4.05
C PRO A 149 -4.19 30.91 2.84
N LYS A 150 -5.51 30.68 2.88
CA LYS A 150 -6.42 31.16 1.84
C LYS A 150 -6.31 32.68 1.73
N ASN A 151 -6.22 33.22 0.52
CA ASN A 151 -6.08 34.65 0.22
C ASN A 151 -4.75 35.30 0.64
N TYR A 152 -3.75 34.49 1.02
CA TYR A 152 -2.41 34.99 1.34
C TYR A 152 -1.41 34.65 0.24
N ILE A 153 -0.42 35.55 0.12
CA ILE A 153 0.77 35.39 -0.72
C ILE A 153 1.96 35.23 0.22
N TYR A 154 2.68 34.12 0.10
CA TYR A 154 3.95 33.93 0.80
C TYR A 154 5.10 34.22 -0.16
N ILE A 155 6.10 34.96 0.31
CA ILE A 155 7.30 35.30 -0.48
C ILE A 155 8.57 34.96 0.29
N THR A 156 9.63 34.63 -0.43
CA THR A 156 10.97 34.46 0.17
C THR A 156 11.62 35.80 0.44
N LYS A 157 12.65 35.80 1.30
CA LYS A 157 13.51 36.97 1.51
C LYS A 157 14.14 37.51 0.21
N LYS A 158 14.54 36.62 -0.72
CA LYS A 158 15.14 37.04 -2.00
C LYS A 158 14.18 37.88 -2.83
N PHE A 159 12.91 37.47 -2.90
CA PHE A 159 11.89 38.25 -3.61
C PHE A 159 11.55 39.53 -2.86
N TYR A 160 11.42 39.47 -1.53
CA TYR A 160 11.17 40.64 -0.68
C TYR A 160 12.21 41.75 -0.86
N GLU A 161 13.51 41.41 -0.89
CA GLU A 161 14.61 42.38 -1.08
C GLU A 161 14.61 43.05 -2.46
N LYS A 162 13.82 42.54 -3.42
CA LYS A 162 13.65 43.11 -4.76
C LYS A 162 12.42 44.01 -4.89
N LEU A 163 11.56 44.06 -3.87
CA LEU A 163 10.40 44.93 -3.84
C LEU A 163 10.77 46.35 -3.40
N ASP A 164 10.00 47.33 -3.87
CA ASP A 164 10.12 48.70 -3.39
C ASP A 164 9.71 48.80 -1.91
N ASN A 165 10.24 49.81 -1.21
CA ASN A 165 10.02 50.00 0.24
C ASN A 165 8.53 50.03 0.62
N GLU A 166 7.67 50.62 -0.21
CA GLU A 166 6.23 50.69 0.05
C GLU A 166 5.58 49.30 0.14
N PHE A 167 6.01 48.35 -0.71
CA PHE A 167 5.50 46.98 -0.69
C PHE A 167 6.14 46.18 0.44
N GLN A 168 7.43 46.41 0.71
CA GLN A 168 8.12 45.77 1.84
C GLN A 168 7.40 46.03 3.17
N GLU A 169 6.88 47.24 3.40
CA GLU A 169 6.15 47.60 4.62
C GLU A 169 4.81 46.85 4.80
N VAL A 170 4.20 46.36 3.72
CA VAL A 170 2.96 45.56 3.77
C VAL A 170 3.23 44.12 4.21
N PHE A 171 4.42 43.61 3.91
CA PHE A 171 4.79 42.22 4.13
C PHE A 171 5.25 41.98 5.57
N VAL A 172 4.60 41.05 6.25
CA VAL A 172 4.94 40.67 7.63
C VAL A 172 5.78 39.40 7.63
N GLU A 173 6.90 39.40 8.35
CA GLU A 173 7.72 38.19 8.52
C GLU A 173 6.92 37.08 9.23
N LEU A 174 7.03 35.84 8.73
CA LEU A 174 6.40 34.68 9.36
C LEU A 174 7.03 34.36 10.72
N THR A 175 6.19 33.99 11.69
CA THR A 175 6.67 33.53 13.00
C THR A 175 7.29 32.13 12.91
N GLU A 176 8.08 31.74 13.93
CA GLU A 176 8.62 30.37 14.04
C GLU A 176 7.52 29.30 14.01
N ASP A 177 6.37 29.56 14.63
CA ASP A 177 5.22 28.65 14.62
C ASP A 177 4.63 28.50 13.21
N GLU A 178 4.55 29.58 12.44
CA GLU A 178 4.00 29.54 11.08
C GLU A 178 4.90 28.82 10.08
N LYS A 179 6.23 28.85 10.30
CA LYS A 179 7.19 28.15 9.44
C LYS A 179 7.57 26.76 9.95
N LYS A 180 7.16 26.36 11.15
CA LYS A 180 7.53 25.09 11.80
C LYS A 180 7.41 23.86 10.90
N GLU A 181 6.35 23.78 10.09
CA GLU A 181 6.07 22.60 9.25
C GLU A 181 6.93 22.49 7.99
N PHE A 182 7.61 23.57 7.57
CA PHE A 182 8.35 23.61 6.31
C PHE A 182 9.73 24.25 6.38
N ASN A 183 10.10 24.86 7.51
CA ASN A 183 11.37 25.53 7.69
C ASN A 183 12.57 24.60 7.45
N ASP A 184 12.46 23.32 7.79
CA ASP A 184 13.53 22.34 7.57
C ASP A 184 13.56 21.79 6.14
N LYS A 185 12.48 21.99 5.38
CA LYS A 185 12.34 21.58 3.98
C LYS A 185 12.87 22.62 2.99
N ILE A 186 13.16 23.83 3.46
CA ILE A 186 13.64 24.97 2.65
C ILE A 186 14.91 25.54 3.28
N ARG A 187 15.89 25.92 2.46
CA ARG A 187 17.15 26.50 2.96
C ARG A 187 16.97 27.95 3.45
N SER A 188 16.13 28.73 2.80
CA SER A 188 15.74 30.05 3.30
C SER A 188 15.08 29.90 4.66
N LYS A 189 15.38 30.80 5.60
CA LYS A 189 14.84 30.79 6.97
C LYS A 189 13.93 31.98 7.27
N ILE A 190 13.88 32.93 6.34
CA ILE A 190 13.10 34.16 6.43
C ILE A 190 12.12 34.17 5.26
N PHE A 191 10.86 34.38 5.59
CA PHE A 191 9.72 34.37 4.68
C PHE A 191 8.76 35.47 5.12
N TYR A 192 8.01 36.02 4.18
CA TYR A 192 7.04 37.06 4.45
C TYR A 192 5.67 36.68 3.92
N LYS A 193 4.62 37.25 4.53
CA LYS A 193 3.23 37.08 4.11
C LYS A 193 2.55 38.44 3.95
N ALA A 194 1.63 38.51 3.00
CA ALA A 194 0.66 39.58 2.89
C ALA A 194 -0.69 39.00 2.47
N HIS A 195 -1.78 39.58 2.95
CA HIS A 195 -3.10 39.30 2.41
C HIS A 195 -3.26 40.08 1.09
N TYR A 196 -3.77 39.45 0.03
CA TYR A 196 -3.74 40.06 -1.32
C TYR A 196 -4.41 41.45 -1.40
N ASN A 197 -5.48 41.67 -0.63
CA ASN A 197 -6.22 42.95 -0.59
C ASN A 197 -5.49 44.08 0.17
N GLU A 198 -4.38 43.78 0.86
CA GLU A 198 -3.62 44.77 1.64
C GLU A 198 -2.40 45.30 0.85
N ILE A 199 -2.07 44.67 -0.28
CA ILE A 199 -0.86 44.97 -1.08
C ILE A 199 -1.00 46.26 -1.88
N PHE A 200 -2.16 46.48 -2.49
CA PHE A 200 -2.45 47.69 -3.25
C PHE A 200 -3.63 48.43 -2.63
N ASP A 201 -3.67 49.75 -2.83
CA ASP A 201 -4.81 50.56 -2.43
C ASP A 201 -6.08 50.23 -3.24
N LYS A 202 -7.21 50.80 -2.83
CA LYS A 202 -8.49 50.52 -3.47
C LYS A 202 -8.55 50.97 -4.93
N ASP A 203 -7.88 52.06 -5.28
CA ASP A 203 -7.94 52.63 -6.62
C ASP A 203 -7.17 51.74 -7.59
N LYS A 204 -5.96 51.30 -7.20
CA LYS A 204 -5.18 50.33 -7.97
C LYS A 204 -5.85 48.96 -8.05
N MET A 205 -6.53 48.51 -6.99
CA MET A 205 -7.32 47.27 -7.04
C MET A 205 -8.48 47.34 -8.06
N VAL A 206 -9.13 48.50 -8.20
CA VAL A 206 -10.15 48.73 -9.23
C VAL A 206 -9.52 48.75 -10.62
N GLU A 207 -8.38 49.43 -10.79
CA GLU A 207 -7.63 49.45 -12.05
C GLU A 207 -7.26 48.02 -12.52
N ILE A 208 -6.77 47.18 -11.61
CA ILE A 208 -6.46 45.77 -11.90
C ILE A 208 -7.73 45.02 -12.34
N GLU A 209 -8.88 45.22 -11.67
CA GLU A 209 -10.13 44.56 -12.04
C GLU A 209 -10.65 45.01 -13.43
N GLU A 210 -10.61 46.32 -13.71
CA GLU A 210 -11.01 46.89 -15.00
C GLU A 210 -10.08 46.42 -16.13
N GLY A 211 -8.79 46.32 -15.83
CA GLY A 211 -7.77 45.76 -16.72
C GLY A 211 -8.05 44.32 -17.13
N LEU A 212 -8.84 43.56 -16.36
CA LEU A 212 -9.20 42.15 -16.65
C LEU A 212 -10.53 41.99 -17.42
N SER A 213 -11.09 43.07 -17.98
CA SER A 213 -12.35 43.04 -18.76
C SER A 213 -12.35 42.01 -19.89
N ASP A 214 -11.28 41.91 -20.67
CA ASP A 214 -11.16 40.95 -21.77
C ASP A 214 -10.99 39.49 -21.28
N VAL A 215 -10.42 39.30 -20.08
CA VAL A 215 -10.36 38.00 -19.39
C VAL A 215 -11.75 37.60 -18.93
N LYS A 216 -12.51 38.53 -18.35
CA LYS A 216 -13.90 38.33 -17.93
C LYS A 216 -14.78 37.90 -19.10
N GLU A 217 -14.75 38.61 -20.22
CA GLU A 217 -15.50 38.21 -21.42
C GLU A 217 -15.16 36.80 -21.90
N ARG A 218 -13.86 36.46 -21.91
CA ARG A 218 -13.42 35.12 -22.31
C ARG A 218 -13.96 34.03 -21.40
N VAL A 219 -13.95 34.29 -20.10
CA VAL A 219 -14.35 33.33 -19.06
C VAL A 219 -15.86 33.16 -19.02
N GLU A 220 -16.62 34.25 -19.19
CA GLU A 220 -18.07 34.19 -19.36
C GLU A 220 -18.44 33.37 -20.60
N LYS A 221 -17.77 33.62 -21.73
CA LYS A 221 -17.95 32.83 -22.96
C LYS A 221 -17.64 31.36 -22.73
N GLU A 222 -16.45 31.02 -22.21
CA GLU A 222 -16.04 29.63 -21.96
C GLU A 222 -17.03 28.92 -21.02
N SER A 223 -17.49 29.61 -19.98
CA SER A 223 -18.46 29.06 -19.03
C SER A 223 -19.82 28.77 -19.69
N ASN A 224 -20.25 29.57 -20.68
CA ASN A 224 -21.54 29.45 -21.34
C ASN A 224 -21.52 28.49 -22.55
N ASP A 225 -20.39 28.41 -23.24
CA ASP A 225 -20.19 27.63 -24.47
C ASP A 225 -20.35 26.11 -24.29
N PHE A 226 -20.44 25.62 -23.05
CA PHE A 226 -20.46 24.18 -22.77
C PHE A 226 -21.50 23.78 -21.72
N ASN A 227 -22.27 22.74 -22.05
CA ASN A 227 -23.22 22.16 -21.11
C ASN A 227 -22.54 21.04 -20.30
N ILE A 228 -22.77 21.04 -18.99
CA ILE A 228 -22.23 20.01 -18.08
C ILE A 228 -22.70 18.60 -18.51
N LEU A 229 -23.88 18.50 -19.13
CA LEU A 229 -24.43 17.25 -19.66
C LEU A 229 -23.62 16.66 -20.83
N ASP A 230 -22.80 17.46 -21.49
CA ASP A 230 -21.97 17.02 -22.61
C ASP A 230 -20.69 16.31 -22.15
N ILE A 231 -20.35 16.40 -20.85
CA ILE A 231 -19.22 15.67 -20.27
C ILE A 231 -19.59 14.21 -20.17
N LYS A 232 -18.94 13.38 -20.99
CA LYS A 232 -19.08 11.93 -20.97
C LYS A 232 -17.82 11.29 -20.43
N PHE A 233 -18.02 10.21 -19.66
CA PHE A 233 -16.95 9.35 -19.19
C PHE A 233 -17.05 8.00 -19.85
N GLU A 234 -15.90 7.48 -20.24
CA GLU A 234 -15.74 6.13 -20.77
C GLU A 234 -14.81 5.34 -19.84
N SER A 235 -15.06 4.04 -19.72
CA SER A 235 -14.07 3.12 -19.15
C SER A 235 -12.91 2.91 -20.13
N CYS A 236 -11.88 2.20 -19.66
CA CYS A 236 -10.77 1.76 -20.48
C CYS A 236 -10.68 0.23 -20.47
N THR A 237 -10.65 -0.37 -21.66
CA THR A 237 -10.30 -1.79 -21.85
C THR A 237 -8.88 -1.96 -22.39
N LYS A 238 -8.24 -0.86 -22.78
CA LYS A 238 -6.85 -0.75 -23.26
C LYS A 238 -6.05 0.10 -22.28
N LYS A 239 -4.72 0.08 -22.39
CA LYS A 239 -3.84 1.04 -21.72
C LYS A 239 -4.36 2.46 -21.97
N ILE A 240 -4.55 3.23 -20.90
CA ILE A 240 -5.03 4.60 -21.00
C ILE A 240 -4.03 5.45 -21.80
N SER A 241 -4.56 6.41 -22.57
CA SER A 241 -3.76 7.43 -23.23
C SER A 241 -4.43 8.78 -23.00
N PHE A 242 -3.62 9.80 -22.74
CA PHE A 242 -4.08 11.19 -22.67
C PHE A 242 -4.27 11.81 -24.06
N GLU A 243 -3.78 11.16 -25.12
CA GLU A 243 -3.95 11.61 -26.49
C GLU A 243 -5.44 11.67 -26.87
N GLY A 244 -5.87 12.82 -27.39
CA GLY A 244 -7.26 13.06 -27.76
C GLY A 244 -8.24 13.21 -26.58
N LEU A 245 -7.78 13.12 -25.33
CA LEU A 245 -8.61 13.49 -24.17
C LEU A 245 -8.84 15.00 -24.17
N SER A 246 -10.03 15.41 -23.77
CA SER A 246 -10.37 16.80 -23.45
C SER A 246 -11.70 16.84 -22.74
N LEU A 247 -12.03 17.96 -22.09
CA LEU A 247 -13.35 18.13 -21.44
C LEU A 247 -14.52 17.81 -22.40
N LYS A 248 -14.45 18.30 -23.64
CA LYS A 248 -15.45 18.08 -24.70
C LYS A 248 -15.29 16.72 -25.41
N GLY A 249 -14.24 15.97 -25.07
CA GLY A 249 -13.85 14.72 -25.71
C GLY A 249 -14.14 13.50 -24.84
N ARG A 250 -13.28 12.48 -24.97
CA ARG A 250 -13.47 11.15 -24.39
C ARG A 250 -12.88 11.02 -22.98
N ASN A 251 -13.38 11.79 -22.01
CA ASN A 251 -12.89 11.71 -20.62
C ASN A 251 -12.92 10.26 -20.11
N LYS A 252 -11.98 9.88 -19.25
CA LYS A 252 -11.90 8.52 -18.71
C LYS A 252 -12.27 8.51 -17.23
N LYS A 253 -13.09 7.54 -16.84
CA LYS A 253 -13.39 7.20 -15.44
C LYS A 253 -13.00 5.75 -15.23
N LEU A 254 -12.03 5.54 -14.35
CA LEU A 254 -11.48 4.25 -13.99
C LEU A 254 -11.91 3.95 -12.57
N GLU A 255 -12.64 2.86 -12.34
CA GLU A 255 -13.06 2.47 -11.00
C GLU A 255 -11.89 1.93 -10.17
N ASN A 256 -10.95 1.23 -10.83
CA ASN A 256 -9.75 0.69 -10.23
C ASN A 256 -8.53 1.12 -11.05
N ALA A 257 -7.69 1.98 -10.49
CA ALA A 257 -6.43 2.37 -11.08
C ALA A 257 -5.37 2.62 -9.99
N GLY A 258 -4.13 2.31 -10.32
CA GLY A 258 -2.95 2.64 -9.52
C GLY A 258 -2.42 4.02 -9.90
N VAL A 259 -1.93 4.76 -8.90
CA VAL A 259 -1.21 6.02 -9.09
C VAL A 259 0.14 5.91 -8.41
N ILE A 260 1.21 6.23 -9.14
CA ILE A 260 2.55 6.40 -8.62
C ILE A 260 2.93 7.87 -8.63
N CYS A 261 3.55 8.32 -7.54
CA CYS A 261 4.27 9.58 -7.44
C CYS A 261 5.70 9.24 -7.04
N ALA A 262 6.69 9.66 -7.81
CA ALA A 262 8.09 9.36 -7.53
C ALA A 262 8.94 10.62 -7.72
N ASP A 263 9.67 11.00 -6.69
CA ASP A 263 10.40 12.28 -6.57
C ASP A 263 11.84 12.05 -6.14
N ILE A 264 12.78 12.82 -6.69
CA ILE A 264 14.19 12.71 -6.32
C ILE A 264 14.43 13.39 -4.96
N ARG A 265 14.87 12.58 -4.00
CA ARG A 265 15.14 13.02 -2.64
C ARG A 265 16.41 13.82 -2.58
N GLY A 266 16.33 14.96 -1.91
CA GLY A 266 17.48 15.85 -1.73
C GLY A 266 17.97 16.48 -3.02
N PHE A 267 17.21 16.47 -4.11
CA PHE A 267 17.59 17.10 -5.37
C PHE A 267 18.01 18.57 -5.18
N THR A 268 17.23 19.33 -4.40
CA THR A 268 17.55 20.72 -4.05
C THR A 268 18.91 20.89 -3.32
N LYS A 269 19.41 19.84 -2.66
CA LYS A 269 20.73 19.82 -1.99
C LYS A 269 21.87 19.48 -2.96
N LEU A 270 21.57 18.96 -4.15
CA LEU A 270 22.59 18.72 -5.19
C LEU A 270 23.11 20.03 -5.76
N PHE A 271 22.29 21.08 -5.81
CA PHE A 271 22.71 22.43 -6.19
C PHE A 271 23.76 23.01 -5.21
N TYR A 272 24.83 23.59 -5.75
CA TYR A 272 25.83 24.34 -5.00
C TYR A 272 25.27 25.69 -4.50
N GLU A 273 25.98 26.35 -3.56
CA GLU A 273 25.48 27.59 -2.92
C GLU A 273 25.13 28.72 -3.90
N ASN A 274 25.79 28.74 -5.06
CA ASN A 274 25.61 29.74 -6.11
C ASN A 274 25.06 29.14 -7.43
N ASP A 275 24.46 27.94 -7.36
CA ASP A 275 23.96 27.21 -8.52
C ASP A 275 25.05 27.05 -9.61
N LYS A 276 26.30 26.77 -9.20
CA LYS A 276 27.47 26.65 -10.08
C LYS A 276 27.55 25.32 -10.83
N ASN A 277 26.91 24.28 -10.32
CA ASN A 277 26.86 22.95 -10.92
C ASN A 277 25.53 22.70 -11.64
N LEU A 278 24.86 23.77 -12.09
CA LEU A 278 23.56 23.67 -12.72
C LEU A 278 23.67 22.90 -14.07
N ASP A 279 24.77 23.09 -14.81
CA ASP A 279 25.06 22.38 -16.07
C ASP A 279 25.23 20.87 -15.83
N ASP A 280 26.08 20.47 -14.88
CA ASP A 280 26.28 19.06 -14.51
C ASP A 280 24.96 18.41 -14.06
N LEU A 281 24.14 19.14 -13.31
CA LEU A 281 22.85 18.66 -12.84
C LEU A 281 21.85 18.47 -13.99
N SER A 282 21.91 19.32 -15.02
CA SER A 282 21.03 19.23 -16.17
C SER A 282 21.24 17.93 -16.94
N GLU A 283 22.50 17.53 -17.17
CA GLU A 283 22.80 16.28 -17.87
C GLU A 283 22.45 15.04 -17.04
N VAL A 284 22.67 15.09 -15.72
CA VAL A 284 22.23 14.02 -14.80
C VAL A 284 20.70 13.89 -14.81
N MET A 285 19.98 14.99 -14.99
CA MET A 285 18.52 14.97 -15.09
C MET A 285 18.03 14.28 -16.37
N GLU A 286 18.74 14.38 -17.49
CA GLU A 286 18.38 13.65 -18.72
C GLU A 286 18.38 12.14 -18.47
N ASP A 287 19.43 11.62 -17.81
CA ASP A 287 19.51 10.20 -17.42
C ASP A 287 18.37 9.80 -16.47
N ILE A 288 18.03 10.65 -15.49
CA ILE A 288 16.92 10.40 -14.55
C ILE A 288 15.58 10.39 -15.28
N TYR A 289 15.30 11.36 -16.14
CA TYR A 289 14.05 11.43 -16.89
C TYR A 289 13.88 10.22 -17.79
N HIS A 290 14.94 9.79 -18.46
CA HIS A 290 14.93 8.58 -19.26
C HIS A 290 14.63 7.33 -18.41
N ILE A 291 15.30 7.15 -17.27
CA ILE A 291 15.02 6.06 -16.32
C ILE A 291 13.55 6.07 -15.90
N MET A 292 13.02 7.24 -15.54
CA MET A 292 11.63 7.40 -15.10
C MET A 292 10.63 7.05 -16.21
N GLY A 293 10.85 7.57 -17.42
CA GLY A 293 10.00 7.34 -18.58
C GLY A 293 9.97 5.86 -18.98
N VAL A 294 11.13 5.22 -19.09
CA VAL A 294 11.27 3.81 -19.45
C VAL A 294 10.67 2.89 -18.38
N ALA A 295 10.90 3.17 -17.09
CA ALA A 295 10.33 2.33 -16.02
C ALA A 295 8.80 2.35 -16.02
N VAL A 296 8.18 3.51 -16.26
CA VAL A 296 6.73 3.65 -16.40
C VAL A 296 6.22 2.98 -17.68
N LEU A 297 6.93 3.13 -18.80
CA LEU A 297 6.52 2.52 -20.07
C LEU A 297 6.54 0.99 -20.02
N ASP A 298 7.67 0.42 -19.60
CA ASP A 298 7.92 -1.03 -19.63
C ASP A 298 6.98 -1.80 -18.70
N SER A 299 6.53 -1.16 -17.62
CA SER A 299 5.51 -1.69 -16.71
C SER A 299 4.07 -1.46 -17.20
N GLY A 300 3.89 -0.88 -18.40
CA GLY A 300 2.58 -0.59 -18.97
C GLY A 300 1.83 0.56 -18.28
N GLY A 301 2.53 1.42 -17.57
CA GLY A 301 2.00 2.65 -16.99
C GLY A 301 1.90 3.78 -18.02
N THR A 302 1.08 4.78 -17.72
CA THR A 302 0.91 5.97 -18.56
C THR A 302 1.36 7.20 -17.79
N LYS A 303 2.39 7.89 -18.28
CA LYS A 303 2.84 9.17 -17.72
C LYS A 303 1.68 10.16 -17.75
N VAL A 304 1.41 10.78 -16.60
CA VAL A 304 0.50 11.92 -16.51
C VAL A 304 1.28 13.17 -16.86
N GLN A 305 2.34 13.47 -16.10
CA GLN A 305 3.17 14.66 -16.27
C GLN A 305 4.43 14.54 -15.41
N TYR A 306 5.43 15.37 -15.72
CA TYR A 306 6.53 15.68 -14.82
C TYR A 306 6.23 16.93 -13.96
N GLN A 307 6.77 16.98 -12.75
CA GLN A 307 6.71 18.12 -11.84
C GLN A 307 8.12 18.42 -11.34
N GLY A 308 8.90 19.18 -12.13
CA GLY A 308 10.33 19.30 -11.89
C GLY A 308 10.99 17.93 -12.03
N ASP A 309 11.61 17.44 -10.96
CA ASP A 309 12.29 16.15 -10.84
C ASP A 309 11.37 14.97 -10.48
N ARG A 310 10.06 15.22 -10.37
CA ARG A 310 9.06 14.22 -10.01
C ARG A 310 8.31 13.69 -11.23
N ILE A 311 8.04 12.38 -11.26
CA ILE A 311 7.12 11.75 -12.22
C ILE A 311 5.80 11.32 -11.56
N ILE A 312 4.70 11.54 -12.27
CA ILE A 312 3.39 10.97 -11.92
C ILE A 312 2.90 10.08 -13.05
N ALA A 313 2.46 8.87 -12.72
CA ALA A 313 1.90 7.94 -13.69
C ALA A 313 0.68 7.19 -13.15
N ILE A 314 -0.14 6.70 -14.08
CA ILE A 314 -1.34 5.92 -13.79
C ILE A 314 -1.30 4.53 -14.43
N TYR A 315 -1.92 3.57 -13.75
CA TYR A 315 -2.00 2.17 -14.14
C TYR A 315 -3.46 1.71 -14.10
N ASN A 316 -4.06 1.46 -15.25
CA ASN A 316 -5.38 0.83 -15.35
C ASN A 316 -5.24 -0.63 -15.77
N ASP A 317 -6.18 -1.49 -15.38
CA ASP A 317 -6.28 -2.82 -15.99
C ASP A 317 -6.70 -2.72 -17.46
N PHE A 318 -6.13 -3.60 -18.28
CA PHE A 318 -6.49 -3.78 -19.69
C PHE A 318 -6.24 -5.23 -20.12
N SER A 319 -6.91 -5.64 -21.20
CA SER A 319 -6.85 -7.04 -21.69
C SER A 319 -5.40 -7.51 -21.85
N ASP A 320 -5.15 -8.75 -21.41
CA ASP A 320 -3.86 -9.47 -21.50
C ASP A 320 -2.72 -8.89 -20.65
N ALA A 321 -2.96 -7.82 -19.88
CA ALA A 321 -1.98 -7.27 -18.96
C ALA A 321 -2.04 -7.95 -17.59
N GLU A 322 -0.88 -8.06 -16.95
CA GLU A 322 -0.81 -8.33 -15.52
C GLU A 322 -1.59 -7.25 -14.73
N ASN A 323 -2.07 -7.64 -13.55
CA ASN A 323 -2.84 -6.74 -12.69
C ASN A 323 -2.14 -5.39 -12.47
N TYR A 324 -2.90 -4.31 -12.57
CA TYR A 324 -2.38 -2.95 -12.46
C TYR A 324 -1.58 -2.67 -11.17
N ILE A 325 -1.91 -3.31 -10.04
CA ILE A 325 -1.18 -3.15 -8.77
C ILE A 325 0.22 -3.73 -8.89
N ILE A 326 0.33 -4.96 -9.43
CA ILE A 326 1.62 -5.63 -9.61
C ILE A 326 2.50 -4.80 -10.56
N ARG A 327 1.93 -4.36 -11.69
CA ARG A 327 2.64 -3.52 -12.65
C ARG A 327 3.12 -2.20 -12.05
N MET A 328 2.25 -1.51 -11.31
CA MET A 328 2.60 -0.26 -10.61
C MET A 328 3.74 -0.47 -9.60
N LEU A 329 3.70 -1.54 -8.81
CA LEU A 329 4.73 -1.81 -7.81
C LEU A 329 6.03 -2.32 -8.43
N LYS A 330 5.99 -3.11 -9.51
CA LYS A 330 7.17 -3.43 -10.33
C LYS A 330 7.84 -2.16 -10.86
N ALA A 331 7.06 -1.18 -11.31
CA ALA A 331 7.60 0.12 -11.72
C ALA A 331 8.29 0.84 -10.56
N ALA A 332 7.68 0.85 -9.37
CA ALA A 332 8.27 1.45 -8.18
C ALA A 332 9.61 0.78 -7.79
N PHE A 333 9.66 -0.55 -7.78
CA PHE A 333 10.89 -1.31 -7.52
C PHE A 333 11.97 -1.04 -8.58
N LYS A 334 11.59 -1.02 -9.87
CA LYS A 334 12.50 -0.72 -10.99
C LYS A 334 13.06 0.70 -10.91
N LEU A 335 12.23 1.70 -10.56
CA LEU A 335 12.67 3.08 -10.35
C LEU A 335 13.71 3.16 -9.24
N ASN A 336 13.43 2.55 -8.09
CA ASN A 336 14.35 2.51 -6.95
C ASN A 336 15.70 1.87 -7.33
N GLU A 337 15.66 0.68 -7.94
CA GLU A 337 16.84 -0.05 -8.39
C GLU A 337 17.66 0.71 -9.44
N LYS A 338 17.01 1.31 -10.46
CA LYS A 338 17.71 2.04 -11.52
C LYS A 338 18.36 3.32 -11.04
N ILE A 339 17.75 4.05 -10.10
CA ILE A 339 18.39 5.22 -9.47
C ILE A 339 19.60 4.79 -8.62
N GLN A 340 19.51 3.66 -7.92
CA GLN A 340 20.65 3.11 -7.19
C GLN A 340 21.81 2.73 -8.14
N ASN A 341 21.50 2.08 -9.27
CA ASN A 341 22.48 1.74 -10.29
C ASN A 341 23.11 2.97 -10.95
N LEU A 342 22.33 4.02 -11.21
CA LEU A 342 22.82 5.29 -11.76
C LEU A 342 23.92 5.90 -10.87
N ASN A 343 23.79 5.79 -9.55
CA ASN A 343 24.82 6.27 -8.61
C ASN A 343 26.16 5.53 -8.72
N GLU A 344 26.18 4.33 -9.30
CA GLU A 344 27.40 3.55 -9.45
C GLU A 344 28.21 3.91 -10.70
N GLU A 345 27.62 4.64 -11.64
CA GLU A 345 28.28 5.11 -12.85
C GLU A 345 29.33 6.20 -12.56
N GLU A 346 30.54 6.02 -13.10
CA GLU A 346 31.67 6.94 -12.83
C GLU A 346 31.37 8.38 -13.30
N LYS A 347 30.67 8.54 -14.43
CA LYS A 347 30.24 9.87 -14.92
C LYS A 347 29.35 10.61 -13.91
N ILE A 348 28.49 9.88 -13.20
CA ILE A 348 27.56 10.45 -12.21
C ILE A 348 28.31 10.79 -10.93
N LYS A 349 29.21 9.90 -10.49
CA LYS A 349 30.08 10.14 -9.33
C LYS A 349 30.93 11.40 -9.50
N GLU A 350 31.52 11.60 -10.67
CA GLU A 350 32.31 12.79 -10.99
C GLU A 350 31.45 14.06 -10.95
N ARG A 351 30.33 14.08 -11.69
CA ARG A 351 29.44 15.26 -11.81
C ARG A 351 28.78 15.66 -10.50
N LEU A 352 28.42 14.69 -9.67
CA LEU A 352 27.79 14.96 -8.38
C LEU A 352 28.79 15.07 -7.22
N ASN A 353 30.09 15.01 -7.50
CA ASN A 353 31.15 15.02 -6.49
C ASN A 353 30.89 13.98 -5.38
N ASN A 354 30.65 12.73 -5.81
CA ASN A 354 30.33 11.57 -4.99
C ASN A 354 29.05 11.68 -4.14
N ARG A 355 28.18 12.67 -4.38
CA ARG A 355 26.85 12.72 -3.76
C ARG A 355 25.94 11.70 -4.45
N LYS A 356 25.19 10.95 -3.64
CA LYS A 356 24.21 9.98 -4.15
C LYS A 356 22.85 10.64 -4.35
N ILE A 357 22.21 10.26 -5.45
CA ILE A 357 20.81 10.51 -5.78
C ILE A 357 19.97 9.45 -5.09
N THR A 358 18.90 9.85 -4.41
CA THR A 358 17.94 8.91 -3.84
C THR A 358 16.55 9.25 -4.34
N ILE A 359 15.62 8.30 -4.29
CA ILE A 359 14.24 8.49 -4.76
C ILE A 359 13.25 8.13 -3.66
N GLY A 360 12.18 8.89 -3.52
CA GLY A 360 11.06 8.54 -2.66
C GLY A 360 9.83 8.29 -3.52
N ILE A 361 9.13 7.19 -3.24
CA ILE A 361 8.03 6.73 -4.08
C ILE A 361 6.78 6.49 -3.23
N GLY A 362 5.65 7.05 -3.65
CA GLY A 362 4.35 6.84 -3.05
C GLY A 362 3.41 6.18 -4.04
N CYS A 363 2.76 5.10 -3.62
CA CYS A 363 1.77 4.39 -4.44
C CYS A 363 0.41 4.33 -3.75
N SER A 364 -0.66 4.43 -4.54
CA SER A 364 -2.03 4.27 -4.07
C SER A 364 -2.90 3.66 -5.16
N SER A 365 -4.05 3.13 -4.78
CA SER A 365 -5.04 2.59 -5.70
C SER A 365 -6.43 3.14 -5.38
N GLY A 366 -7.23 3.37 -6.42
CA GLY A 366 -8.63 3.72 -6.28
C GLY A 366 -9.22 4.23 -7.58
N LYS A 367 -10.33 4.97 -7.46
CA LYS A 367 -11.02 5.58 -8.58
C LYS A 367 -10.22 6.76 -9.14
N VAL A 368 -10.12 6.84 -10.46
CA VAL A 368 -9.40 7.91 -11.17
C VAL A 368 -10.27 8.48 -12.28
N ILE A 369 -10.38 9.81 -12.32
CA ILE A 369 -10.86 10.54 -13.49
C ILE A 369 -9.66 11.17 -14.21
N ALA A 370 -9.53 10.87 -15.49
CA ALA A 370 -8.46 11.38 -16.35
C ALA A 370 -9.03 12.17 -17.52
N THR A 371 -8.49 13.37 -17.75
CA THR A 371 -8.85 14.25 -18.86
C THR A 371 -7.70 15.20 -19.21
N ARG A 372 -7.91 16.07 -20.20
CA ARG A 372 -7.03 17.21 -20.48
C ARG A 372 -7.79 18.52 -20.42
N LEU A 373 -7.30 19.45 -19.61
CA LEU A 373 -7.91 20.76 -19.39
C LEU A 373 -6.92 21.88 -19.75
N GLY A 374 -7.45 23.05 -20.09
CA GLY A 374 -6.65 24.23 -20.44
C GLY A 374 -7.04 24.85 -21.78
N MET A 375 -6.23 25.80 -22.24
CA MET A 375 -6.42 26.45 -23.54
C MET A 375 -6.16 25.47 -24.69
N ASN A 376 -6.84 25.66 -25.82
CA ASN A 376 -6.53 24.88 -27.02
C ASN A 376 -5.05 25.06 -27.42
N GLY A 377 -4.38 23.97 -27.76
CA GLY A 377 -2.94 23.93 -28.01
C GLY A 377 -2.09 23.72 -26.75
N ASN A 378 -2.57 24.14 -25.57
CA ASN A 378 -1.85 24.09 -24.30
C ASN A 378 -2.74 23.46 -23.22
N LYS A 379 -3.05 22.16 -23.36
CA LYS A 379 -3.83 21.42 -22.38
C LYS A 379 -2.95 20.46 -21.59
N ASP A 380 -3.09 20.52 -20.28
CA ASP A 380 -2.38 19.65 -19.34
C ASP A 380 -3.17 18.39 -19.06
N ASN A 381 -2.45 17.32 -18.76
CA ASN A 381 -3.01 16.05 -18.32
C ASN A 381 -3.48 16.19 -16.88
N ILE A 382 -4.79 16.08 -16.66
CA ILE A 382 -5.41 16.24 -15.35
C ILE A 382 -5.92 14.90 -14.85
N VAL A 383 -5.47 14.53 -13.66
CA VAL A 383 -6.00 13.41 -12.87
C VAL A 383 -6.69 13.98 -11.64
N LEU A 384 -8.00 13.72 -11.51
CA LEU A 384 -8.77 14.01 -10.29
C LEU A 384 -9.05 12.69 -9.57
N SER A 385 -8.47 12.54 -8.38
CA SER A 385 -8.61 11.34 -7.57
C SER A 385 -8.14 11.53 -6.12
N ASP A 386 -8.84 10.95 -5.16
CA ASP A 386 -8.35 10.79 -3.79
C ASP A 386 -7.13 9.85 -3.71
N CYS A 387 -7.01 8.86 -4.61
CA CYS A 387 -5.84 8.00 -4.65
C CYS A 387 -4.58 8.74 -5.12
N TYR A 388 -4.70 9.73 -6.02
CA TYR A 388 -3.58 10.64 -6.34
C TYR A 388 -3.12 11.41 -5.09
N LYS A 389 -4.05 11.94 -4.30
CA LYS A 389 -3.72 12.65 -3.05
C LYS A 389 -3.03 11.73 -2.03
N LYS A 390 -3.50 10.49 -1.90
CA LYS A 390 -2.90 9.48 -1.02
C LYS A 390 -1.49 9.10 -1.49
N ALA A 391 -1.29 8.84 -2.78
CA ALA A 391 0.03 8.56 -3.35
C ALA A 391 0.99 9.74 -3.14
N ASN A 392 0.53 10.97 -3.43
CA ASN A 392 1.29 12.20 -3.18
C ASN A 392 1.69 12.34 -1.72
N LYS A 393 0.80 12.01 -0.77
CA LYS A 393 1.09 12.07 0.66
C LYS A 393 2.07 10.97 1.10
N CYS A 394 1.92 9.76 0.57
CA CYS A 394 2.85 8.65 0.83
C CYS A 394 4.26 9.03 0.42
N GLU A 395 4.39 9.63 -0.77
CA GLU A 395 5.66 10.14 -1.26
C GLU A 395 6.16 11.32 -0.40
N ASP A 396 5.50 12.47 -0.41
CA ASP A 396 6.02 13.73 0.17
C ASP A 396 6.21 13.74 1.69
N ILE A 397 5.43 12.94 2.44
CA ILE A 397 5.45 12.95 3.92
C ILE A 397 6.15 11.72 4.51
N TYR A 398 5.99 10.55 3.89
CA TYR A 398 6.35 9.28 4.54
C TYR A 398 7.51 8.53 3.87
N ALA A 399 7.76 8.75 2.58
CA ALA A 399 8.84 8.06 1.87
C ALA A 399 10.15 8.85 2.03
N ASP A 400 11.12 8.28 2.73
CA ASP A 400 12.50 8.77 2.76
C ASP A 400 13.30 8.21 1.56
N SER A 401 14.62 8.25 1.66
CA SER A 401 15.58 7.89 0.62
C SER A 401 15.50 6.40 0.26
N ASN A 402 15.20 6.11 -0.99
CA ASN A 402 15.06 4.77 -1.57
C ASN A 402 13.89 3.95 -0.97
N GLU A 403 12.88 4.65 -0.44
CA GLU A 403 11.70 4.05 0.13
C GLU A 403 10.48 4.13 -0.79
N ILE A 404 9.70 3.04 -0.79
CA ILE A 404 8.40 2.94 -1.45
C ILE A 404 7.34 2.81 -0.36
N VAL A 405 6.39 3.75 -0.33
CA VAL A 405 5.35 3.82 0.69
C VAL A 405 3.95 3.64 0.11
N ILE A 406 3.15 2.83 0.80
CA ILE A 406 1.73 2.63 0.52
C ILE A 406 0.87 2.90 1.75
N GLY A 407 -0.36 3.36 1.53
CA GLY A 407 -1.37 3.48 2.59
C GLY A 407 -2.06 2.15 2.90
N LYS A 408 -2.71 2.08 4.06
CA LYS A 408 -3.46 0.92 4.54
C LYS A 408 -4.45 0.35 3.52
N GLU A 409 -5.19 1.19 2.80
CA GLU A 409 -6.18 0.73 1.81
C GLU A 409 -5.54 -0.13 0.71
N LEU A 410 -4.38 0.27 0.20
CA LEU A 410 -3.66 -0.52 -0.81
C LEU A 410 -3.07 -1.80 -0.18
N LYS A 411 -2.59 -1.74 1.06
CA LYS A 411 -2.12 -2.92 1.79
C LYS A 411 -3.24 -3.95 2.00
N ASP A 412 -4.43 -3.50 2.39
CA ASP A 412 -5.60 -4.36 2.59
C ASP A 412 -6.02 -5.04 1.28
N ILE A 413 -5.94 -4.33 0.14
CA ILE A 413 -6.18 -4.93 -1.20
C ILE A 413 -5.13 -6.00 -1.53
N ILE A 414 -3.86 -5.74 -1.25
CA ILE A 414 -2.78 -6.72 -1.46
C ILE A 414 -3.03 -7.97 -0.61
N ASP A 415 -3.38 -7.79 0.66
CA ASP A 415 -3.62 -8.90 1.61
C ASP A 415 -4.83 -9.75 1.23
N SER A 416 -5.93 -9.12 0.81
CA SER A 416 -7.11 -9.82 0.30
C SER A 416 -6.77 -10.63 -0.96
N LYS A 417 -6.07 -10.03 -1.94
CA LYS A 417 -5.70 -10.74 -3.17
C LYS A 417 -4.72 -11.90 -2.93
N ALA A 418 -3.77 -11.72 -2.01
CA ALA A 418 -2.85 -12.77 -1.59
C ALA A 418 -3.60 -13.98 -0.99
N GLY A 419 -4.65 -13.73 -0.21
CA GLY A 419 -5.48 -14.78 0.41
C GLY A 419 -6.48 -15.46 -0.52
N GLU A 420 -7.02 -14.75 -1.51
CA GLU A 420 -8.08 -15.27 -2.40
C GLU A 420 -7.54 -16.09 -3.58
N SER A 421 -6.40 -15.69 -4.14
CA SER A 421 -5.97 -16.13 -5.47
C SER A 421 -4.68 -16.95 -5.49
N GLU A 422 -3.95 -16.99 -4.36
CA GLU A 422 -2.61 -17.61 -4.26
C GLU A 422 -1.70 -17.24 -5.45
N ILE A 423 -1.85 -16.00 -5.94
CA ILE A 423 -1.01 -15.44 -7.00
C ILE A 423 0.35 -15.13 -6.36
N PRO A 424 1.45 -15.76 -6.82
CA PRO A 424 2.80 -15.60 -6.25
C PRO A 424 3.22 -14.14 -6.05
N GLU A 425 2.87 -13.28 -7.00
CA GLU A 425 3.14 -11.84 -6.98
C GLU A 425 2.47 -11.15 -5.79
N PHE A 426 1.20 -11.43 -5.49
CA PHE A 426 0.52 -10.83 -4.34
C PHE A 426 1.03 -11.37 -3.01
N LEU A 427 1.47 -12.63 -2.96
CA LEU A 427 2.11 -13.22 -1.78
C LEU A 427 3.47 -12.56 -1.50
N ALA A 428 4.29 -12.34 -2.54
CA ALA A 428 5.55 -11.60 -2.40
C ALA A 428 5.31 -10.15 -1.96
N LEU A 429 4.36 -9.45 -2.57
CA LEU A 429 4.00 -8.09 -2.18
C LEU A 429 3.53 -8.00 -0.72
N GLN A 430 2.77 -8.98 -0.23
CA GLN A 430 2.33 -9.02 1.17
C GLN A 430 3.51 -9.05 2.16
N GLU A 431 4.59 -9.75 1.81
CA GLU A 431 5.78 -9.91 2.67
C GLU A 431 6.74 -8.73 2.61
N LEU A 432 6.83 -8.04 1.47
CA LEU A 432 7.80 -6.95 1.26
C LEU A 432 7.48 -5.67 2.03
N PHE A 433 6.21 -5.44 2.40
CA PHE A 433 5.77 -4.19 3.02
C PHE A 433 5.65 -4.30 4.54
N THR A 434 6.38 -3.45 5.26
CA THR A 434 6.41 -3.38 6.73
C THR A 434 5.73 -2.12 7.24
N ALA A 435 5.08 -2.15 8.41
CA ALA A 435 4.39 -0.98 8.94
C ALA A 435 5.38 0.07 9.49
N ILE A 436 5.23 1.33 9.08
CA ILE A 436 6.07 2.46 9.57
C ILE A 436 5.74 2.79 11.04
N SER A 437 4.47 2.59 11.46
CA SER A 437 3.95 2.83 12.81
C SER A 437 2.47 2.42 12.90
N THR A 438 1.74 2.82 13.95
CA THR A 438 0.28 2.67 14.08
C THR A 438 -0.54 3.57 13.14
N ASN A 439 0.10 4.43 12.35
CA ASN A 439 -0.57 5.44 11.52
C ASN A 439 -1.14 4.91 10.19
N GLY A 440 -1.01 3.62 9.90
CA GLY A 440 -1.61 2.98 8.71
C GLY A 440 -0.85 3.21 7.40
N TYR A 441 0.47 3.32 7.46
CA TYR A 441 1.36 3.37 6.29
C TYR A 441 2.39 2.24 6.34
N TYR A 442 2.76 1.74 5.17
CA TYR A 442 3.67 0.62 5.01
C TYR A 442 4.79 0.99 4.05
N VAL A 443 6.01 0.55 4.35
CA VAL A 443 7.24 0.88 3.64
C VAL A 443 7.99 -0.37 3.22
N THR A 444 8.71 -0.23 2.11
CA THR A 444 9.71 -1.19 1.66
C THR A 444 10.84 -0.45 0.93
N THR A 445 12.03 -1.03 0.91
CA THR A 445 13.19 -0.56 0.12
C THR A 445 13.51 -1.51 -1.01
N ALA A 446 12.61 -2.45 -1.32
CA ALA A 446 12.89 -3.58 -2.20
C ALA A 446 13.28 -3.15 -3.62
N THR A 447 14.13 -3.95 -4.26
CA THR A 447 14.47 -3.84 -5.69
C THR A 447 13.57 -4.74 -6.55
N LEU A 448 13.67 -4.60 -7.87
CA LEU A 448 12.89 -5.44 -8.78
C LEU A 448 13.40 -6.88 -8.72
N ASP A 449 14.71 -7.06 -8.61
CA ASP A 449 15.34 -8.37 -8.44
C ASP A 449 14.87 -9.07 -7.16
N GLU A 450 14.88 -8.40 -6.01
CA GLU A 450 14.40 -8.98 -4.73
C GLU A 450 12.91 -9.38 -4.81
N PHE A 451 12.09 -8.57 -5.48
CA PHE A 451 10.68 -8.92 -5.72
C PHE A 451 10.56 -10.17 -6.60
N ASN A 452 11.30 -10.24 -7.71
CA ASN A 452 11.26 -11.39 -8.62
C ASN A 452 11.77 -12.67 -7.95
N GLU A 453 12.84 -12.60 -7.15
CA GLU A 453 13.34 -13.72 -6.36
C GLU A 453 12.29 -14.27 -5.40
N LEU A 454 11.59 -13.39 -4.67
CA LEU A 454 10.49 -13.81 -3.79
C LEU A 454 9.35 -14.44 -4.58
N VAL A 455 8.99 -13.89 -5.75
CA VAL A 455 7.96 -14.46 -6.62
C VAL A 455 8.32 -15.87 -7.07
N GLU A 456 9.56 -16.10 -7.51
CA GLU A 456 10.02 -17.43 -7.89
C GLU A 456 10.01 -18.39 -6.69
N GLN A 457 10.44 -17.95 -5.51
CA GLN A 457 10.30 -18.77 -4.28
C GLN A 457 8.84 -19.15 -3.99
N LYS A 458 7.87 -18.22 -4.18
CA LYS A 458 6.44 -18.54 -4.02
C LYS A 458 5.94 -19.51 -5.08
N LYS A 459 6.40 -19.40 -6.33
CA LYS A 459 6.08 -20.35 -7.41
C LYS A 459 6.65 -21.73 -7.13
N GLU A 460 7.92 -21.83 -6.71
CA GLU A 460 8.55 -23.10 -6.35
C GLU A 460 7.85 -23.78 -5.18
N LEU A 461 7.46 -23.03 -4.14
CA LEU A 461 6.68 -23.56 -3.02
C LEU A 461 5.32 -24.09 -3.47
N LYS A 462 4.68 -23.42 -4.43
CA LYS A 462 3.40 -23.84 -5.02
C LYS A 462 3.57 -25.08 -5.89
N ASN A 463 4.54 -25.08 -6.81
CA ASN A 463 4.84 -26.20 -7.69
C ASN A 463 5.29 -27.44 -6.90
N SER A 464 6.14 -27.27 -5.87
CA SER A 464 6.55 -28.37 -4.98
C SER A 464 5.34 -28.93 -4.22
N ALA A 465 4.40 -28.07 -3.81
CA ALA A 465 3.16 -28.53 -3.23
C ALA A 465 2.34 -29.34 -4.24
N GLU A 466 2.22 -28.88 -5.49
CA GLU A 466 1.49 -29.55 -6.59
C GLU A 466 2.17 -30.86 -7.05
N GLU A 467 3.50 -30.93 -7.12
CA GLU A 467 4.26 -32.13 -7.48
C GLU A 467 4.17 -33.23 -6.41
N LEU A 468 4.20 -32.85 -5.13
CA LEU A 468 3.89 -33.76 -4.02
C LEU A 468 2.49 -34.37 -4.16
N PHE A 469 1.52 -33.62 -4.70
CA PHE A 469 0.18 -34.14 -5.00
C PHE A 469 0.17 -35.11 -6.21
N ILE A 470 1.03 -34.92 -7.21
CA ILE A 470 1.09 -35.78 -8.41
C ILE A 470 1.89 -37.07 -8.17
N SER A 471 2.97 -37.03 -7.38
CA SER A 471 3.80 -38.21 -7.09
C SER A 471 3.07 -39.29 -6.29
N ASP A 472 2.09 -38.91 -5.47
CA ASP A 472 1.23 -39.85 -4.73
C ASP A 472 0.19 -40.55 -5.63
N GLU A 473 -0.09 -40.05 -6.84
CA GLU A 473 -0.95 -40.73 -7.82
C GLU A 473 -0.20 -41.76 -8.69
N ILE A 474 1.13 -41.68 -8.81
CA ILE A 474 1.94 -42.51 -9.74
C ILE A 474 2.58 -43.75 -9.07
N SER A 475 2.63 -43.86 -7.72
CA SER A 475 3.33 -44.97 -7.04
C SER A 475 2.47 -46.18 -6.64
N SER A 476 1.24 -46.32 -7.16
CA SER A 476 0.33 -47.42 -6.77
C SER A 476 0.13 -48.50 -7.85
N HIS A 477 1.20 -49.01 -8.48
CA HIS A 477 1.16 -50.30 -9.19
C HIS A 477 2.49 -51.05 -9.02
N GLU A 478 2.61 -51.86 -7.96
CA GLU A 478 2.99 -53.28 -8.03
C GLU A 478 3.06 -53.94 -6.63
N LYS A 479 2.57 -55.19 -6.56
CA LYS A 479 2.40 -56.02 -5.37
C LYS A 479 3.73 -56.53 -4.80
N GLN A 480 3.85 -56.65 -3.48
CA GLN A 480 4.24 -57.92 -2.85
C GLN A 480 3.89 -58.01 -1.36
N ILE A 481 3.42 -59.20 -0.99
CA ILE A 481 2.94 -59.66 0.32
C ILE A 481 4.12 -60.19 1.15
N SER A 482 4.05 -60.06 2.49
CA SER A 482 4.47 -61.03 3.55
C SER A 482 4.91 -60.23 4.81
N ASN A 483 4.74 -60.64 6.08
CA ASN A 483 4.10 -61.76 6.76
C ASN A 483 4.17 -61.49 8.31
N ILE A 484 3.33 -62.19 9.09
CA ILE A 484 3.47 -62.54 10.54
C ILE A 484 3.19 -61.41 11.57
N GLY A 485 2.44 -61.59 12.68
CA GLY A 485 1.74 -62.72 13.28
C GLY A 485 1.24 -62.39 14.71
N LEU A 486 0.03 -62.86 15.02
CA LEU A 486 -0.48 -63.43 16.29
C LEU A 486 -0.76 -62.60 17.59
N LYS A 487 -1.98 -62.89 18.08
CA LYS A 487 -2.80 -62.67 19.31
C LYS A 487 -2.28 -63.43 20.58
N PRO A 488 -2.97 -63.55 21.76
CA PRO A 488 -4.10 -62.78 22.40
C PRO A 488 -4.13 -62.68 23.99
N TRP A 489 -5.09 -61.91 24.54
CA TRP A 489 -6.07 -62.22 25.65
C TRP A 489 -5.83 -61.99 27.18
N GLY A 490 -6.81 -61.28 27.79
CA GLY A 490 -7.61 -61.65 29.01
C GLY A 490 -7.16 -61.12 30.39
N ASP A 491 -8.00 -60.92 31.42
CA ASP A 491 -9.46 -60.83 31.66
C ASP A 491 -9.68 -60.47 33.17
N LYS A 492 -10.74 -59.71 33.53
CA LYS A 492 -11.43 -59.56 34.86
C LYS A 492 -10.68 -58.88 36.05
N THR A 493 -11.25 -58.06 36.95
CA THR A 493 -12.63 -57.74 37.40
C THR A 493 -12.65 -56.54 38.38
N ASN A 494 -13.76 -55.77 38.40
CA ASN A 494 -14.39 -55.05 39.56
C ASN A 494 -13.67 -53.85 40.23
N ASN A 495 -14.31 -52.79 40.77
CA ASN A 495 -15.65 -52.16 40.68
C ASN A 495 -15.61 -50.83 41.52
N GLN A 496 -16.51 -49.87 41.24
CA GLN A 496 -16.95 -48.72 42.09
C GLN A 496 -15.96 -47.55 42.34
N MET A 497 -16.34 -46.25 42.39
CA MET A 497 -17.63 -45.55 42.50
C MET A 497 -17.46 -44.08 42.05
N LEU A 498 -18.49 -43.53 41.38
CA LEU A 498 -18.60 -42.12 40.98
C LEU A 498 -18.88 -41.17 42.16
N LYS A 499 -18.31 -39.95 42.10
CA LYS A 499 -18.93 -38.74 42.65
C LYS A 499 -18.74 -37.56 41.69
N THR A 500 -19.85 -36.90 41.41
CA THR A 500 -20.02 -35.62 40.72
C THR A 500 -19.35 -34.48 41.51
N HIS A 501 -18.97 -33.36 40.87
CA HIS A 501 -19.22 -31.98 41.33
C HIS A 501 -18.83 -30.91 40.28
N ASN A 502 -19.82 -30.06 39.99
CA ASN A 502 -19.86 -28.62 39.67
C ASN A 502 -18.87 -27.95 38.69
N ILE A 503 -19.51 -27.15 37.83
CA ILE A 503 -18.96 -26.24 36.82
C ILE A 503 -18.65 -24.89 37.48
N ASN A 504 -17.37 -24.54 37.60
CA ASN A 504 -16.75 -23.22 37.36
C ASN A 504 -15.34 -23.17 38.00
N ASP A 505 -14.42 -22.45 37.35
CA ASP A 505 -13.02 -22.11 37.73
C ASP A 505 -11.86 -22.96 37.16
N SER A 506 -11.75 -23.14 35.83
CA SER A 506 -10.49 -23.65 35.24
C SER A 506 -10.14 -23.18 33.81
N LEU A 507 -10.43 -21.92 33.46
CA LEU A 507 -9.94 -21.28 32.22
C LEU A 507 -8.79 -20.29 32.47
N ILE A 508 -7.79 -20.67 33.26
CA ILE A 508 -6.56 -19.87 33.38
C ILE A 508 -5.59 -20.30 32.28
N ILE A 509 -5.59 -19.56 31.16
CA ILE A 509 -4.53 -19.61 30.14
C ILE A 509 -3.41 -18.71 30.67
N ASN A 510 -2.23 -19.27 30.92
CA ASN A 510 -1.08 -18.50 31.37
C ASN A 510 -0.58 -17.58 30.25
N ASP A 511 -0.23 -16.35 30.61
CA ASP A 511 0.38 -15.40 29.68
C ASP A 511 1.79 -15.88 29.30
N PHE A 512 2.24 -15.60 28.07
CA PHE A 512 3.66 -15.72 27.76
C PHE A 512 4.48 -14.72 28.58
N ASP A 513 5.72 -15.08 28.93
CA ASP A 513 6.68 -14.16 29.55
C ASP A 513 6.88 -12.91 28.70
N SER A 514 7.19 -11.76 29.32
CA SER A 514 7.35 -10.47 28.63
C SER A 514 8.41 -10.49 27.52
N ASP A 515 9.41 -11.35 27.66
CA ASP A 515 10.56 -11.46 26.77
C ASP A 515 10.35 -12.55 25.69
N TYR A 516 9.14 -13.13 25.64
CA TYR A 516 8.80 -14.20 24.72
C TYR A 516 8.64 -13.68 23.28
N ASN A 517 9.42 -14.22 22.34
CA ASN A 517 9.36 -13.85 20.94
C ASN A 517 8.12 -14.47 20.25
N PHE A 518 6.97 -13.81 20.43
CA PHE A 518 5.69 -14.26 19.86
C PHE A 518 5.72 -14.31 18.34
N SER A 519 6.44 -13.41 17.67
CA SER A 519 6.58 -13.41 16.21
C SER A 519 7.24 -14.72 15.73
N ARG A 520 8.30 -15.17 16.38
CA ARG A 520 8.96 -16.46 16.06
C ARG A 520 8.03 -17.64 16.31
N TYR A 521 7.33 -17.66 17.44
CA TYR A 521 6.34 -18.69 17.76
C TYR A 521 5.20 -18.75 16.74
N LEU A 522 4.62 -17.60 16.40
CA LEU A 522 3.55 -17.48 15.42
C LEU A 522 4.01 -17.97 14.04
N THR A 523 5.25 -17.66 13.63
CA THR A 523 5.83 -18.17 12.39
C THR A 523 5.98 -19.69 12.41
N LEU A 524 6.49 -20.28 13.51
CA LEU A 524 6.59 -21.73 13.64
C LEU A 524 5.22 -22.41 13.54
N VAL A 525 4.22 -21.89 14.26
CA VAL A 525 2.85 -22.41 14.26
C VAL A 525 2.21 -22.30 12.87
N LYS A 526 2.35 -21.15 12.20
CA LYS A 526 1.80 -20.96 10.84
C LYS A 526 2.44 -21.92 9.84
N ASN A 527 3.76 -22.11 9.92
CA ASN A 527 4.48 -23.02 9.04
C ASN A 527 4.01 -24.47 9.22
N ASP A 528 3.91 -24.94 10.47
CA ASP A 528 3.39 -26.28 10.75
C ASP A 528 1.91 -26.43 10.33
N PHE A 529 1.07 -25.44 10.65
CA PHE A 529 -0.35 -25.50 10.30
C PHE A 529 -0.60 -25.50 8.78
N ASN A 530 0.24 -24.82 8.01
CA ASN A 530 0.17 -24.87 6.54
C ASN A 530 0.35 -26.30 6.01
N ILE A 531 1.17 -27.13 6.67
CA ILE A 531 1.30 -28.55 6.34
C ILE A 531 0.09 -29.32 6.84
N VAL A 532 -0.33 -29.10 8.09
CA VAL A 532 -1.53 -29.73 8.69
C VAL A 532 -2.77 -29.57 7.81
N LYS A 533 -2.99 -28.37 7.26
CA LYS A 533 -4.15 -28.05 6.43
C LYS A 533 -4.22 -28.89 5.15
N LYS A 534 -3.07 -29.34 4.61
CA LYS A 534 -3.01 -30.26 3.46
C LYS A 534 -3.59 -31.64 3.81
N PHE A 535 -3.32 -32.13 5.03
CA PHE A 535 -3.82 -33.43 5.50
C PHE A 535 -5.23 -33.37 6.10
N PHE A 536 -5.63 -32.22 6.65
CA PHE A 536 -6.90 -32.03 7.35
C PHE A 536 -7.58 -30.73 6.91
N PRO A 537 -8.26 -30.71 5.75
CA PRO A 537 -8.69 -29.47 5.08
C PRO A 537 -9.78 -28.69 5.83
N LEU A 538 -10.49 -29.34 6.74
CA LEU A 538 -11.57 -28.73 7.53
C LEU A 538 -11.10 -28.14 8.88
N LEU A 539 -9.80 -28.20 9.16
CA LEU A 539 -9.21 -27.55 10.33
C LEU A 539 -8.88 -26.09 10.03
N LYS A 540 -8.98 -25.25 11.06
CA LYS A 540 -8.67 -23.82 11.01
C LYS A 540 -7.78 -23.44 12.17
N LEU A 541 -6.84 -22.53 11.92
CA LEU A 541 -6.05 -21.88 12.96
C LEU A 541 -6.91 -20.79 13.60
N THR A 542 -7.00 -20.81 14.92
CA THR A 542 -7.84 -19.91 15.72
C THR A 542 -6.98 -19.27 16.80
N ILE A 543 -7.06 -17.93 16.89
CA ILE A 543 -6.39 -17.13 17.91
C ILE A 543 -7.49 -16.44 18.73
N LEU A 544 -7.43 -16.57 20.06
CA LEU A 544 -8.39 -15.87 20.93
C LEU A 544 -8.05 -14.37 20.98
N PRO A 545 -9.04 -13.47 20.95
CA PRO A 545 -8.82 -12.03 21.00
C PRO A 545 -8.42 -11.60 22.42
N THR A 546 -7.12 -11.53 22.72
CA THR A 546 -6.64 -11.17 24.07
C THR A 546 -5.54 -10.11 24.06
N ILE A 547 -5.49 -9.32 25.14
CA ILE A 547 -4.57 -8.17 25.36
C ILE A 547 -3.10 -8.60 25.49
N LYS A 548 -2.85 -9.86 25.88
CA LYS A 548 -1.53 -10.48 25.95
C LYS A 548 -1.46 -11.68 24.98
N PRO A 549 -0.28 -12.01 24.44
CA PRO A 549 -0.16 -13.16 23.56
C PRO A 549 -0.49 -14.44 24.33
N LYS A 550 -1.24 -15.35 23.67
CA LYS A 550 -1.70 -16.63 24.22
C LYS A 550 -1.48 -17.75 23.20
N GLU A 551 -1.56 -19.00 23.67
CA GLU A 551 -1.45 -20.20 22.84
C GLU A 551 -2.39 -20.14 21.63
N ILE A 552 -1.93 -20.67 20.50
CA ILE A 552 -2.68 -20.75 19.25
C ILE A 552 -3.37 -22.11 19.18
N PHE A 553 -4.60 -22.12 18.67
CA PHE A 553 -5.40 -23.34 18.59
C PHE A 553 -5.67 -23.76 17.15
N ILE A 554 -5.82 -25.07 16.96
CA ILE A 554 -6.45 -25.65 15.77
C ILE A 554 -7.86 -26.07 16.16
N THR A 555 -8.85 -25.63 15.39
CA THR A 555 -10.26 -26.01 15.60
C THR A 555 -10.89 -26.48 14.31
N GLY A 556 -11.77 -27.48 14.39
CA GLY A 556 -12.55 -27.90 13.25
C GLY A 556 -12.86 -29.40 13.25
N LYS A 557 -13.47 -29.87 12.16
CA LYS A 557 -13.73 -31.29 11.95
C LYS A 557 -12.43 -31.96 11.51
N LEU A 558 -11.86 -32.77 12.39
CA LEU A 558 -10.72 -33.61 12.10
C LEU A 558 -11.17 -34.77 11.21
N ILE A 559 -10.79 -34.70 9.93
CA ILE A 559 -10.99 -35.73 8.92
C ILE A 559 -9.80 -35.68 7.94
N PRO A 560 -9.11 -36.81 7.70
CA PRO A 560 -8.05 -36.85 6.70
C PRO A 560 -8.58 -36.50 5.31
N TYR A 561 -7.78 -35.80 4.52
CA TYR A 561 -8.08 -35.41 3.14
C TYR A 561 -8.56 -36.60 2.30
N GLU A 562 -7.88 -37.75 2.39
CA GLU A 562 -8.22 -38.99 1.68
C GLU A 562 -9.61 -39.55 2.00
N VAL A 563 -10.12 -39.27 3.20
CA VAL A 563 -11.45 -39.69 3.63
C VAL A 563 -12.48 -38.63 3.27
N PHE A 564 -12.11 -37.34 3.40
CA PHE A 564 -12.94 -36.22 3.00
C PHE A 564 -13.28 -36.24 1.51
N LYS A 565 -12.30 -36.54 0.63
CA LYS A 565 -12.49 -36.66 -0.83
C LYS A 565 -13.50 -37.74 -1.23
N LYS A 566 -13.75 -38.73 -0.36
CA LYS A 566 -14.70 -39.84 -0.59
C LYS A 566 -16.09 -39.57 0.00
N CYS A 567 -16.26 -38.46 0.73
CA CYS A 567 -17.55 -38.08 1.31
C CYS A 567 -18.41 -37.39 0.24
N ASN A 568 -19.65 -37.87 0.04
CA ASN A 568 -20.58 -37.31 -0.94
C ASN A 568 -21.63 -36.38 -0.31
N SER A 569 -21.63 -36.27 1.02
CA SER A 569 -22.61 -35.49 1.78
C SER A 569 -22.04 -34.99 3.12
N ASP A 570 -22.69 -33.97 3.69
CA ASP A 570 -22.39 -33.51 5.05
C ASP A 570 -22.63 -34.60 6.11
N SER A 571 -23.55 -35.53 5.85
CA SER A 571 -23.79 -36.70 6.70
C SER A 571 -22.56 -37.61 6.73
N ASP A 572 -21.93 -37.85 5.57
CA ASP A 572 -20.70 -38.63 5.47
C ASP A 572 -19.55 -37.95 6.21
N ILE A 573 -19.38 -36.64 6.00
CA ILE A 573 -18.36 -35.85 6.72
C ILE A 573 -18.59 -35.95 8.23
N ASN A 574 -19.82 -35.80 8.72
CA ASN A 574 -20.15 -35.91 10.14
C ASN A 574 -19.92 -37.32 10.71
N ARG A 575 -20.09 -38.36 9.89
CA ARG A 575 -19.89 -39.76 10.26
C ARG A 575 -18.42 -40.11 10.42
N TYR A 576 -17.55 -39.53 9.59
CA TYR A 576 -16.12 -39.83 9.53
C TYR A 576 -15.22 -38.76 10.17
N SER A 577 -15.81 -37.76 10.83
CA SER A 577 -15.05 -36.69 11.50
C SER A 577 -15.38 -36.53 12.98
N ILE A 578 -14.37 -36.08 13.73
CA ILE A 578 -14.48 -35.67 15.13
C ILE A 578 -14.13 -34.19 15.22
N TYR A 579 -14.90 -33.40 15.98
CA TYR A 579 -14.59 -31.99 16.14
C TYR A 579 -13.56 -31.84 17.27
N ILE A 580 -12.45 -31.19 16.98
CA ILE A 580 -11.33 -31.08 17.92
C ILE A 580 -11.01 -29.63 18.27
N LEU A 581 -10.33 -29.48 19.40
CA LEU A 581 -9.52 -28.32 19.74
C LEU A 581 -8.12 -28.84 20.02
N ALA A 582 -7.16 -28.52 19.15
CA ALA A 582 -5.77 -28.82 19.40
C ALA A 582 -5.00 -27.56 19.80
N THR A 583 -4.15 -27.65 20.82
CA THR A 583 -3.40 -26.51 21.37
C THR A 583 -1.94 -26.60 20.96
N TYR A 584 -1.42 -25.54 20.35
CA TYR A 584 0.03 -25.36 20.18
C TYR A 584 0.61 -24.83 21.51
N PRO A 585 1.41 -25.63 22.23
CA PRO A 585 1.99 -25.18 23.50
C PRO A 585 2.88 -23.97 23.31
N SER A 586 3.14 -23.25 24.39
CA SER A 586 4.05 -22.11 24.35
C SER A 586 5.43 -22.50 23.81
N ASN A 587 6.03 -23.61 24.23
CA ASN A 587 7.33 -24.05 23.72
C ASN A 587 7.24 -24.90 22.43
N PHE A 588 6.35 -24.50 21.51
CA PHE A 588 6.14 -25.22 20.25
C PHE A 588 7.43 -25.30 19.43
N ASN A 589 7.82 -26.53 19.08
CA ASN A 589 9.09 -27.02 18.48
C ASN A 589 9.83 -27.99 19.42
N ASP A 590 9.66 -27.85 20.74
CA ASP A 590 10.18 -28.79 21.74
C ASP A 590 9.07 -29.59 22.42
N GLU A 591 7.87 -29.01 22.54
CA GLU A 591 6.66 -29.70 22.98
C GLU A 591 5.70 -30.02 21.81
N ASN A 592 4.95 -31.11 21.95
CA ASN A 592 3.95 -31.56 20.99
C ASN A 592 2.60 -30.85 21.20
N ILE A 593 1.76 -30.81 20.16
CA ILE A 593 0.38 -30.34 20.30
C ILE A 593 -0.46 -31.28 21.17
N TYR A 594 -1.47 -30.73 21.82
CA TYR A 594 -2.44 -31.48 22.64
C TYR A 594 -3.81 -31.42 22.01
N VAL A 595 -4.51 -32.55 21.86
CA VAL A 595 -5.79 -32.62 21.14
C VAL A 595 -6.93 -32.93 22.10
N GLU A 596 -7.96 -32.10 22.12
CA GLU A 596 -9.20 -32.29 22.88
C GLU A 596 -10.35 -32.73 21.95
N ASP A 597 -11.14 -33.71 22.37
CA ASP A 597 -12.45 -33.99 21.77
C ASP A 597 -13.49 -33.01 22.34
N MET A 598 -13.71 -31.91 21.61
CA MET A 598 -14.50 -30.77 22.09
C MET A 598 -15.93 -31.11 22.49
N TYR A 599 -16.54 -32.10 21.84
CA TYR A 599 -17.92 -32.49 22.11
C TYR A 599 -18.03 -33.81 22.86
N LYS A 600 -16.91 -34.37 23.33
CA LYS A 600 -16.84 -35.68 24.00
C LYS A 600 -17.59 -36.75 23.18
N LYS A 601 -17.41 -36.75 21.86
CA LYS A 601 -17.99 -37.74 20.94
C LYS A 601 -17.51 -39.15 21.26
N ILE A 602 -16.29 -39.30 21.78
CA ILE A 602 -15.76 -40.57 22.28
C ILE A 602 -16.20 -40.73 23.74
N ASP A 603 -17.17 -41.61 23.96
CA ASP A 603 -17.59 -42.00 25.31
C ASP A 603 -16.64 -43.08 25.86
N TRP A 604 -15.57 -42.63 26.53
CA TRP A 604 -14.55 -43.51 27.10
C TRP A 604 -15.08 -44.48 28.15
N SER A 605 -16.19 -44.15 28.83
CA SER A 605 -16.81 -45.04 29.82
C SER A 605 -17.35 -46.35 29.21
N LYS A 606 -17.62 -46.35 27.90
CA LYS A 606 -18.08 -47.52 27.14
C LYS A 606 -16.94 -48.36 26.57
N ILE A 607 -15.70 -47.87 26.65
CA ILE A 607 -14.51 -48.52 26.12
C ILE A 607 -13.79 -49.23 27.28
N PRO A 608 -13.37 -50.50 27.12
CA PRO A 608 -12.55 -51.19 28.12
C PRO A 608 -11.33 -50.35 28.51
N TYR A 609 -10.99 -50.36 29.79
CA TYR A 609 -9.97 -49.49 30.37
C TYR A 609 -8.62 -49.59 29.64
N GLU A 610 -8.23 -50.78 29.22
CA GLU A 610 -7.01 -51.06 28.45
C GLU A 610 -6.95 -50.38 27.07
N HIS A 611 -8.06 -49.82 26.61
CA HIS A 611 -8.21 -49.12 25.33
C HIS A 611 -8.57 -47.64 25.50
N GLN A 612 -8.60 -47.14 26.73
CA GLN A 612 -8.83 -45.72 27.00
C GLN A 612 -7.55 -44.93 26.72
N HIS A 613 -7.53 -44.22 25.60
CA HIS A 613 -6.43 -43.34 25.21
C HIS A 613 -6.71 -41.93 25.69
N LEU A 614 -6.72 -41.75 27.01
CA LEU A 614 -6.89 -40.47 27.69
C LEU A 614 -5.61 -40.05 28.39
N GLY A 615 -5.24 -38.79 28.24
CA GLY A 615 -4.19 -38.12 28.99
C GLY A 615 -4.72 -36.88 29.68
N SER A 616 -3.85 -36.20 30.44
CA SER A 616 -4.16 -34.89 31.00
C SER A 616 -3.10 -33.87 30.62
N TYR A 617 -3.54 -32.68 30.21
CA TYR A 617 -2.68 -31.52 30.03
C TYR A 617 -3.33 -30.31 30.69
N ARG A 618 -2.63 -29.68 31.64
CA ARG A 618 -3.12 -28.52 32.41
C ARG A 618 -4.56 -28.69 32.92
N ASN A 619 -4.83 -29.82 33.57
CA ASN A 619 -6.14 -30.21 34.12
C ASN A 619 -7.27 -30.43 33.09
N LYS A 620 -6.95 -30.51 31.80
CA LYS A 620 -7.88 -30.90 30.74
C LYS A 620 -7.66 -32.33 30.30
N GLU A 621 -8.75 -33.01 30.00
CA GLU A 621 -8.74 -34.34 29.39
C GLU A 621 -8.40 -34.21 27.90
N ILE A 622 -7.30 -34.82 27.49
CA ILE A 622 -6.83 -34.82 26.10
C ILE A 622 -6.83 -36.23 25.53
N LEU A 623 -7.01 -36.33 24.22
CA LEU A 623 -6.76 -37.57 23.50
C LEU A 623 -5.29 -37.91 23.61
N CYS A 624 -4.97 -39.08 24.16
CA CYS A 624 -3.61 -39.59 24.22
C CYS A 624 -3.23 -40.09 22.83
N THR A 625 -2.68 -39.18 22.03
CA THR A 625 -2.32 -39.43 20.63
C THR A 625 -0.90 -39.97 20.46
N HIS A 626 -0.13 -40.15 21.56
CA HIS A 626 1.28 -40.53 21.52
C HIS A 626 1.90 -40.99 22.85
N HIS A 627 2.86 -41.93 22.76
CA HIS A 627 3.85 -42.16 23.82
C HIS A 627 5.02 -41.18 23.67
N GLU A 628 5.27 -40.34 24.69
CA GLU A 628 6.49 -39.51 24.79
C GLU A 628 7.80 -40.31 24.77
N ARG A 629 7.76 -41.64 24.93
CA ARG A 629 8.93 -42.52 25.04
C ARG A 629 9.13 -43.49 23.87
N GLY A 630 8.45 -43.32 22.73
CA GLY A 630 8.62 -44.27 21.61
C GLY A 630 8.13 -43.82 20.24
N GLU A 631 6.82 -43.73 20.03
CA GLU A 631 6.24 -43.69 18.68
C GLU A 631 6.40 -42.34 17.95
N ILE A 632 6.46 -41.22 18.68
CA ILE A 632 6.61 -39.89 18.09
C ILE A 632 8.07 -39.42 18.06
N ASN A 633 8.93 -39.97 18.91
CA ASN A 633 10.34 -39.58 18.93
C ASN A 633 11.10 -40.02 17.68
N SER A 634 10.61 -41.08 17.00
CA SER A 634 11.12 -41.54 15.70
C SER A 634 10.57 -40.72 14.52
N ILE A 635 9.59 -39.84 14.74
CA ILE A 635 8.98 -38.98 13.71
C ILE A 635 9.70 -37.63 13.73
N SER A 636 10.02 -37.13 12.52
CA SER A 636 10.66 -35.83 12.35
C SER A 636 9.81 -34.72 13.00
N LYS A 637 10.44 -33.71 13.63
CA LYS A 637 9.72 -32.63 14.32
C LYS A 637 8.65 -31.97 13.43
N SER A 638 8.93 -31.83 12.14
CA SER A 638 8.03 -31.27 11.12
C SER A 638 6.78 -32.09 10.82
N GLU A 639 6.73 -33.37 11.19
CA GLU A 639 5.61 -34.27 10.88
C GLU A 639 4.80 -34.67 12.13
N ARG A 640 5.24 -34.26 13.32
CA ARG A 640 4.63 -34.70 14.60
C ARG A 640 3.19 -34.26 14.74
N THR A 641 2.88 -33.01 14.38
CA THR A 641 1.51 -32.47 14.48
C THR A 641 0.55 -33.29 13.65
N ILE A 642 0.94 -33.65 12.43
CA ILE A 642 0.15 -34.45 11.49
C ILE A 642 -0.07 -35.85 12.06
N ALA A 643 1.00 -36.49 12.55
CA ALA A 643 0.92 -37.82 13.18
C ALA A 643 -0.03 -37.84 14.39
N ILE A 644 0.05 -36.82 15.25
CA ILE A 644 -0.83 -36.66 16.41
C ILE A 644 -2.29 -36.54 15.98
N LEU A 645 -2.58 -35.72 14.98
CA LEU A 645 -3.93 -35.53 14.46
C LEU A 645 -4.45 -36.81 13.77
N PHE A 646 -3.62 -37.54 13.03
CA PHE A 646 -4.01 -38.84 12.49
C PHE A 646 -4.32 -39.86 13.58
N SER A 647 -3.53 -39.89 14.66
CA SER A 647 -3.81 -40.75 15.83
C SER A 647 -5.14 -40.39 16.49
N ALA A 648 -5.43 -39.11 16.72
CA ALA A 648 -6.71 -38.66 17.25
C ALA A 648 -7.89 -39.11 16.37
N TRP A 649 -7.75 -39.00 15.05
CA TRP A 649 -8.78 -39.44 14.12
C TRP A 649 -8.95 -40.97 14.12
N LYS A 650 -7.86 -41.73 14.13
CA LYS A 650 -7.88 -43.20 14.21
C LYS A 650 -8.57 -43.68 15.48
N LEU A 651 -8.35 -43.01 16.62
CA LEU A 651 -9.06 -43.30 17.86
C LEU A 651 -10.58 -43.14 17.71
N TYR A 652 -11.01 -42.06 17.06
CA TYR A 652 -12.43 -41.84 16.78
C TYR A 652 -13.03 -42.93 15.87
N ILE A 653 -12.36 -43.28 14.77
CA ILE A 653 -12.83 -44.33 13.87
C ILE A 653 -12.87 -45.69 14.58
N GLN A 654 -11.84 -46.00 15.38
CA GLN A 654 -11.82 -47.22 16.16
C GLN A 654 -12.96 -47.28 17.18
N TYR A 655 -13.28 -46.16 17.82
CA TYR A 655 -14.45 -46.06 18.69
C TYR A 655 -15.75 -46.33 17.92
N LYS A 656 -15.92 -45.75 16.72
CA LYS A 656 -17.09 -45.97 15.88
C LYS A 656 -17.24 -47.44 15.46
N GLU A 657 -16.14 -48.12 15.16
CA GLU A 657 -16.14 -49.56 14.85
C GLU A 657 -16.38 -50.41 16.09
N PHE A 658 -15.84 -50.02 17.24
CA PHE A 658 -16.11 -50.67 18.52
C PHE A 658 -17.60 -50.60 18.87
N GLN A 659 -18.26 -49.45 18.68
CA GLN A 659 -19.71 -49.33 18.90
C GLN A 659 -20.56 -50.30 18.06
N LYS A 660 -20.07 -50.69 16.87
CA LYS A 660 -20.79 -51.61 15.97
C LYS A 660 -20.46 -53.08 16.24
N THR A 661 -19.19 -53.37 16.54
CA THR A 661 -18.64 -54.73 16.52
C THR A 661 -18.29 -55.25 17.91
N ASN A 662 -18.27 -54.37 18.91
CA ASN A 662 -17.74 -54.59 20.26
C ASN A 662 -16.29 -55.12 20.27
N LYS A 663 -15.50 -54.83 19.22
CA LYS A 663 -14.11 -55.24 19.06
C LYS A 663 -13.21 -54.02 18.88
N TRP A 664 -12.18 -53.91 19.72
CA TRP A 664 -11.13 -52.91 19.56
C TRP A 664 -9.94 -53.53 18.82
N THR A 665 -9.58 -52.95 17.67
CA THR A 665 -8.56 -53.53 16.76
C THR A 665 -7.30 -52.68 16.63
N LEU A 666 -7.35 -51.42 17.08
CA LEU A 666 -6.19 -50.53 17.09
C LEU A 666 -5.16 -51.08 18.07
N LYS A 667 -3.99 -51.45 17.56
CA LYS A 667 -2.86 -51.90 18.37
C LYS A 667 -2.25 -50.66 19.04
N GLY A 668 -2.62 -50.42 20.28
CA GLY A 668 -2.05 -49.38 21.14
C GLY A 668 -1.79 -49.94 22.52
N LEU A 669 -0.74 -49.44 23.19
CA LEU A 669 -0.41 -49.77 24.57
C LEU A 669 -1.40 -49.06 25.52
N PRO A 670 -1.86 -49.68 26.62
CA PRO A 670 -2.73 -49.04 27.60
C PRO A 670 -1.99 -47.90 28.33
N HIS A 671 -2.67 -46.76 28.54
CA HIS A 671 -2.15 -45.60 29.28
C HIS A 671 -3.02 -45.33 30.52
N GLY A 672 -2.42 -44.86 31.62
CA GLY A 672 -3.15 -44.14 32.68
C GLY A 672 -3.02 -44.61 34.13
N HIS A 673 -2.41 -45.76 34.45
CA HIS A 673 -2.13 -46.15 35.86
C HIS A 673 -0.81 -46.91 36.01
N ILE A 674 -0.23 -46.84 37.23
CA ILE A 674 1.01 -47.53 37.63
C ILE A 674 0.95 -49.03 37.31
N GLU A 675 -0.22 -49.66 37.46
CA GLU A 675 -0.42 -51.10 37.17
C GLU A 675 -0.29 -51.46 35.68
N ALA A 676 -0.67 -50.55 34.76
CA ALA A 676 -0.47 -50.76 33.33
C ALA A 676 1.03 -50.68 32.97
N ILE A 677 1.77 -49.77 33.62
CA ILE A 677 3.23 -49.67 33.49
C ILE A 677 3.94 -50.90 34.09
N GLU A 678 3.44 -51.44 35.21
CA GLU A 678 3.99 -52.66 35.82
C GLU A 678 3.72 -53.92 34.98
N LYS A 679 2.52 -54.05 34.40
CA LYS A 679 2.22 -55.13 33.42
C LYS A 679 3.10 -55.03 32.18
N LEU A 680 3.41 -53.81 31.71
CA LEU A 680 4.35 -53.59 30.60
C LEU A 680 5.80 -53.95 30.93
N LYS A 681 6.24 -53.73 32.18
CA LYS A 681 7.54 -54.21 32.68
C LYS A 681 7.59 -55.74 32.77
N LEU A 682 6.53 -56.38 33.26
CA LEU A 682 6.43 -57.84 33.35
C LEU A 682 6.38 -58.53 31.98
N ALA A 683 5.76 -57.89 30.98
CA ALA A 683 5.67 -58.38 29.61
C ALA A 683 6.88 -58.02 28.72
N GLY A 684 7.96 -57.45 29.28
CA GLY A 684 9.19 -57.11 28.56
C GLY A 684 9.05 -56.05 27.46
N SER A 685 7.91 -55.36 27.40
CA SER A 685 7.56 -54.43 26.31
C SER A 685 7.79 -52.95 26.66
N TYR A 686 8.36 -52.68 27.84
CA TYR A 686 8.71 -51.34 28.29
C TYR A 686 10.11 -50.95 27.80
N TYR A 687 10.21 -50.21 26.70
CA TYR A 687 11.48 -49.69 26.21
C TYR A 687 11.88 -48.43 26.98
N LYS A 688 13.07 -48.46 27.57
CA LYS A 688 13.64 -47.37 28.37
C LYS A 688 14.84 -46.77 27.61
N ARG A 689 14.69 -45.57 27.07
CA ARG A 689 15.54 -44.41 27.34
C ARG A 689 15.00 -43.19 26.61
#